data_AF-A0A6N9I5F5-F1
#
_entry.id   AF-A0A6N9I5F5-F1
#
_cell.length_a   1.000
_cell.length_b   1.000
_cell.length_c   1.000
_cell.angle_alpha   90.00
_cell.angle_beta   90.00
_cell.angle_gamma   90.00
#
_symmetry.space_group_name_H-M   'P 1'
#
loop_
_entity.id
_entity.type
_entity.pdbx_description
1 polymer ?
#
loop_
_entity_poly.entity_id
_entity_poly.type
_entity_poly.pdbx_seq_one_letter_code
_entity_poly.pdbx_strand_id
1 'polypeptide(L)'
;MAVDEMVLETQKWLNTTYGDVAGFGNVPESGHTGWPTVYGLIRGLQHELGIGGLVNNFGPGTISRWDAQFADKTVVGFKHNVVRIIQGGFWCKGISPEAFDGKFSSATAAAVEKLKKNAGIKDTSARVDSDILGALLTMDAFTLVSGGDAKIRTMQQTLNHDYQDYTGILPCDGIYQRETNTALIYAMQASAGIQPGYAGVYGQKTIDNTPTLTVGSTSKFVRVLRWGLYVNNFKSALSSSGTASTSFDSALGTTVDQFRAFMALPEFPKATADLDVFMGVLISAGNTDRAASACDTSFQLTATRVQTLVDAGYDTVGRYLTGSVGSGSNERDKSLSSSEIKTITDGKMSIWPIYQDGASNEVAYFTNAKGLSDAKTALSAARNLGFPAGTVIYFAVDADIQTGDIAGTAGAYFAGVQDIIEGSEFIAGVYGTRNVASTVIEDGTASRAFVSDMSTGYSGNLGFAMPKSWAFDQFDEEEIGDFAIDKVGTTAFRSTAVKNFSQTQDSSDIYSATVKAANKFIQGCATDLPGFSPLQDVSFNETAMSVHVSGGAADIDAKLNIGGSVSVPGVGVQFMYNVNKNKVTTNMDPYYQLLQNKTLPASAAQGAVDAISKHVGNGRVWVSPNLTGNGFTLHMYNDAKQDTDGHEVTVNFEVLVSISFHPIDVAVPTPEVVTYNNTVKERTENADYNSTENAIAFQAFSAFQNASQFFLPAARAVSVVTFLLIVLVVVLAPAGA
;
A
#
# COMPACT_ATOMS: atom_id res chain seq x y z
N MET A 1 -31.73 -10.00 6.40
CA MET A 1 -31.78 -11.48 6.57
C MET A 1 -32.99 -11.81 7.43
N ALA A 2 -33.63 -12.96 7.23
CA ALA A 2 -34.73 -13.39 8.09
C ALA A 2 -34.20 -13.70 9.52
N VAL A 3 -35.05 -13.50 10.52
CA VAL A 3 -34.79 -13.87 11.92
C VAL A 3 -34.87 -15.39 12.04
N ASP A 4 -33.88 -16.01 12.68
CA ASP A 4 -33.93 -17.42 13.07
C ASP A 4 -34.41 -17.49 14.53
N GLU A 5 -35.61 -18.04 14.72
CA GLU A 5 -36.25 -18.13 16.04
C GLU A 5 -35.45 -19.00 17.02
N MET A 6 -34.73 -20.02 16.55
CA MET A 6 -33.93 -20.88 17.42
C MET A 6 -32.61 -20.21 17.82
N VAL A 7 -32.05 -19.37 16.96
CA VAL A 7 -30.94 -18.48 17.33
C VAL A 7 -31.41 -17.44 18.35
N LEU A 8 -32.60 -16.86 18.17
CA LEU A 8 -33.18 -15.92 19.12
C LEU A 8 -33.42 -16.57 20.49
N GLU A 9 -33.97 -17.78 20.51
CA GLU A 9 -34.16 -18.56 21.73
C GLU A 9 -32.82 -18.87 22.43
N THR A 10 -31.79 -19.19 21.65
CA THR A 10 -30.42 -19.39 22.17
C THR A 10 -29.89 -18.12 22.83
N GLN A 11 -30.03 -16.96 22.18
CA GLN A 11 -29.58 -15.67 22.71
C GLN A 11 -30.30 -15.29 24.02
N LYS A 12 -31.62 -15.44 24.05
CA LYS A 12 -32.44 -15.22 25.26
C LYS A 12 -32.03 -16.13 26.41
N TRP A 13 -31.83 -17.41 26.12
CA TRP A 13 -31.40 -18.38 27.12
C TRP A 13 -30.02 -18.03 27.69
N LEU A 14 -29.07 -17.63 26.84
CA LEU A 14 -27.74 -17.20 27.27
C LEU A 14 -27.82 -16.02 28.25
N ASN A 15 -28.58 -14.98 27.92
CA ASN A 15 -28.75 -13.81 28.79
C ASN A 15 -29.46 -14.17 30.09
N THR A 16 -30.51 -15.00 30.02
CA THR A 16 -31.28 -15.42 31.21
C THR A 16 -30.45 -16.29 32.15
N THR A 17 -29.59 -17.15 31.61
CA THR A 17 -28.84 -18.15 32.39
C THR A 17 -27.53 -17.59 32.93
N TYR A 18 -26.84 -16.75 32.14
CA TYR A 18 -25.49 -16.29 32.48
C TYR A 18 -25.35 -14.77 32.57
N GLY A 19 -26.41 -13.97 32.33
CA GLY A 19 -26.31 -12.50 32.35
C GLY A 19 -25.79 -11.92 33.66
N ASP A 20 -26.08 -12.59 34.78
CA ASP A 20 -25.59 -12.20 36.12
C ASP A 20 -24.21 -12.80 36.47
N VAL A 21 -23.63 -13.63 35.60
CA VAL A 21 -22.30 -14.23 35.81
C VAL A 21 -21.21 -13.19 35.54
N ALA A 22 -20.34 -12.98 36.51
CA ALA A 22 -19.22 -12.06 36.39
C ALA A 22 -18.34 -12.37 35.16
N GLY A 23 -18.17 -11.38 34.29
CA GLY A 23 -17.41 -11.50 33.04
C GLY A 23 -18.20 -12.02 31.82
N PHE A 24 -19.45 -12.44 31.99
CA PHE A 24 -20.28 -12.91 30.87
C PHE A 24 -20.80 -11.75 29.99
N GLY A 25 -21.26 -10.65 30.59
CA GLY A 25 -21.81 -9.52 29.85
C GLY A 25 -23.19 -9.83 29.25
N ASN A 26 -23.43 -9.41 28.00
CA ASN A 26 -24.73 -9.58 27.33
C ASN A 26 -24.56 -10.08 25.88
N VAL A 27 -25.57 -10.74 25.35
CA VAL A 27 -25.68 -11.15 23.95
C VAL A 27 -26.87 -10.44 23.29
N PRO A 28 -26.73 -9.82 22.10
CA PRO A 28 -27.85 -9.23 21.38
C PRO A 28 -28.90 -10.28 21.00
N GLU A 29 -30.17 -10.03 21.32
CA GLU A 29 -31.31 -10.92 21.01
C GLU A 29 -31.94 -10.57 19.66
N SER A 30 -31.18 -10.71 18.59
CA SER A 30 -31.58 -10.33 17.22
C SER A 30 -32.13 -11.48 16.39
N GLY A 31 -31.94 -12.73 16.83
CA GLY A 31 -32.15 -13.94 16.03
C GLY A 31 -31.23 -14.04 14.81
N HIS A 32 -30.15 -13.27 14.78
CA HIS A 32 -29.09 -13.38 13.78
C HIS A 32 -27.85 -14.02 14.40
N THR A 33 -27.31 -15.04 13.73
CA THR A 33 -26.02 -15.63 14.09
C THR A 33 -24.90 -14.62 13.88
N GLY A 34 -23.83 -14.73 14.66
CA GLY A 34 -22.67 -13.83 14.59
C GLY A 34 -21.76 -13.95 15.81
N TRP A 35 -20.61 -13.28 15.75
CA TRP A 35 -19.60 -13.29 16.81
C TRP A 35 -20.15 -13.04 18.22
N PRO A 36 -21.05 -12.06 18.46
CA PRO A 36 -21.60 -11.85 19.80
C PRO A 36 -22.30 -13.10 20.38
N THR A 37 -23.06 -13.84 19.57
CA THR A 37 -23.73 -15.08 19.99
C THR A 37 -22.72 -16.18 20.25
N VAL A 38 -21.74 -16.37 19.35
CA VAL A 38 -20.67 -17.37 19.51
C VAL A 38 -19.83 -17.09 20.76
N TYR A 39 -19.47 -15.83 21.03
CA TYR A 39 -18.77 -15.44 22.25
C TYR A 39 -19.62 -15.66 23.51
N GLY A 40 -20.94 -15.44 23.44
CA GLY A 40 -21.88 -15.83 24.50
C GLY A 40 -21.81 -17.34 24.79
N LEU A 41 -21.88 -18.18 23.75
CA LEU A 41 -21.77 -19.64 23.89
C LEU A 41 -20.42 -20.06 24.51
N ILE A 42 -19.30 -19.48 24.07
CA ILE A 42 -17.96 -19.75 24.61
C ILE A 42 -17.87 -19.36 26.09
N ARG A 43 -18.33 -18.16 26.46
CA ARG A 43 -18.27 -17.69 27.86
C ARG A 43 -19.19 -18.50 28.76
N GLY A 44 -20.38 -18.87 28.29
CA GLY A 44 -21.27 -19.81 28.98
C GLY A 44 -20.58 -21.15 29.21
N LEU A 45 -19.89 -21.70 28.19
CA LEU A 45 -19.16 -22.95 28.32
C LEU A 45 -18.03 -22.86 29.35
N GLN A 46 -17.24 -21.78 29.30
CA GLN A 46 -16.17 -21.54 30.26
C GLN A 46 -16.69 -21.52 31.69
N HIS A 47 -17.85 -20.88 31.95
CA HIS A 47 -18.50 -20.90 33.25
C HIS A 47 -18.87 -22.33 33.69
N GLU A 48 -19.51 -23.11 32.81
CA GLU A 48 -19.89 -24.50 33.07
C GLU A 48 -18.67 -25.43 33.31
N LEU A 49 -17.50 -25.07 32.79
CA LEU A 49 -16.22 -25.75 33.03
C LEU A 49 -15.51 -25.32 34.32
N GLY A 50 -16.08 -24.36 35.06
CA GLY A 50 -15.51 -23.77 36.26
C GLY A 50 -14.31 -22.86 35.98
N ILE A 51 -14.23 -22.24 34.81
CA ILE A 51 -13.20 -21.27 34.45
C ILE A 51 -13.65 -19.88 34.94
N GLY A 52 -12.82 -19.24 35.77
CA GLY A 52 -12.97 -17.82 36.12
C GLY A 52 -12.27 -16.92 35.10
N GLY A 53 -12.69 -15.65 34.99
CA GLY A 53 -12.11 -14.70 34.04
C GLY A 53 -12.47 -15.04 32.59
N LEU A 54 -13.77 -14.98 32.27
CA LEU A 54 -14.31 -15.39 30.98
C LEU A 54 -13.77 -14.53 29.84
N VAL A 55 -13.44 -15.16 28.70
CA VAL A 55 -12.88 -14.51 27.51
C VAL A 55 -13.54 -15.03 26.24
N ASN A 56 -13.52 -14.20 25.19
CA ASN A 56 -14.12 -14.50 23.88
C ASN A 56 -13.26 -15.47 23.03
N ASN A 57 -12.61 -16.46 23.65
CA ASN A 57 -11.73 -17.40 22.96
C ASN A 57 -11.88 -18.84 23.47
N PHE A 58 -11.92 -19.79 22.55
CA PHE A 58 -11.86 -21.23 22.83
C PHE A 58 -10.39 -21.66 22.93
N GLY A 59 -9.76 -21.36 24.08
CA GLY A 59 -8.31 -21.58 24.27
C GLY A 59 -7.94 -22.90 24.96
N PRO A 60 -6.63 -23.13 25.20
CA PRO A 60 -6.10 -24.37 25.79
C PRO A 60 -6.75 -24.75 27.13
N GLY A 61 -7.11 -23.77 27.96
CA GLY A 61 -7.79 -24.01 29.23
C GLY A 61 -9.21 -24.56 29.06
N THR A 62 -9.95 -24.07 28.05
CA THR A 62 -11.29 -24.59 27.68
C THR A 62 -11.18 -26.00 27.14
N ILE A 63 -10.22 -26.23 26.22
CA ILE A 63 -9.92 -27.54 25.60
C ILE A 63 -9.68 -28.61 26.68
N SER A 64 -8.70 -28.38 27.54
CA SER A 64 -8.29 -29.36 28.55
C SER A 64 -9.42 -29.70 29.53
N ARG A 65 -10.22 -28.71 29.95
CA ARG A 65 -11.33 -28.94 30.87
C ARG A 65 -12.52 -29.61 30.20
N TRP A 66 -12.81 -29.30 28.94
CA TRP A 66 -13.87 -29.95 28.20
C TRP A 66 -13.62 -31.46 28.08
N ASP A 67 -12.43 -31.83 27.59
CA ASP A 67 -12.08 -33.23 27.36
C ASP A 67 -12.07 -34.02 28.67
N ALA A 68 -11.57 -33.43 29.76
CA ALA A 68 -11.53 -34.08 31.07
C ALA A 68 -12.91 -34.24 31.72
N GLN A 69 -13.84 -33.32 31.48
CA GLN A 69 -15.09 -33.26 32.26
C GLN A 69 -16.32 -33.76 31.51
N PHE A 70 -16.42 -33.53 30.19
CA PHE A 70 -17.68 -33.66 29.45
C PHE A 70 -17.61 -34.45 28.14
N ALA A 71 -16.48 -34.50 27.44
CA ALA A 71 -16.40 -35.12 26.10
C ALA A 71 -16.92 -36.58 26.05
N ASP A 72 -16.64 -37.37 27.09
CA ASP A 72 -17.10 -38.76 27.18
C ASP A 72 -18.47 -38.91 27.90
N LYS A 73 -19.01 -37.83 28.47
CA LYS A 73 -20.32 -37.83 29.15
C LYS A 73 -21.46 -37.38 28.26
N THR A 74 -21.19 -36.57 27.23
CA THR A 74 -22.20 -36.09 26.27
C THR A 74 -22.63 -37.18 25.31
N VAL A 75 -23.42 -38.12 25.81
CA VAL A 75 -24.01 -39.24 25.09
C VAL A 75 -25.54 -39.17 25.15
N VAL A 76 -26.23 -39.97 24.32
CA VAL A 76 -27.70 -39.96 24.27
C VAL A 76 -28.31 -40.16 25.66
N GLY A 77 -29.14 -39.20 26.08
CA GLY A 77 -29.80 -39.17 27.39
C GLY A 77 -29.14 -38.24 28.42
N PHE A 78 -27.89 -37.80 28.20
CA PHE A 78 -27.20 -36.85 29.08
C PHE A 78 -27.93 -35.50 29.11
N LYS A 79 -28.01 -34.88 30.29
CA LYS A 79 -28.69 -33.59 30.48
C LYS A 79 -27.79 -32.61 31.22
N HIS A 80 -27.51 -31.47 30.61
CA HIS A 80 -26.69 -30.42 31.19
C HIS A 80 -26.79 -29.12 30.36
N ASN A 81 -26.44 -27.97 30.95
CA ASN A 81 -26.36 -26.70 30.22
C ASN A 81 -25.35 -26.74 29.07
N VAL A 82 -24.27 -27.50 29.19
CA VAL A 82 -23.30 -27.69 28.09
C VAL A 82 -23.95 -28.31 26.85
N VAL A 83 -25.02 -29.08 27.00
CA VAL A 83 -25.77 -29.58 25.85
C VAL A 83 -26.61 -28.49 25.20
N ARG A 84 -27.18 -27.56 25.97
CA ARG A 84 -27.82 -26.36 25.38
C ARG A 84 -26.80 -25.54 24.60
N ILE A 85 -25.57 -25.42 25.09
CA ILE A 85 -24.49 -24.75 24.36
C ILE A 85 -24.21 -25.47 23.03
N ILE A 86 -24.11 -26.80 23.02
CA ILE A 86 -23.96 -27.59 21.78
C ILE A 86 -25.14 -27.35 20.84
N GLN A 87 -26.38 -27.46 21.33
CA GLN A 87 -27.58 -27.25 20.53
C GLN A 87 -27.65 -25.82 19.95
N GLY A 88 -27.32 -24.81 20.76
CA GLY A 88 -27.25 -23.40 20.34
C GLY A 88 -26.17 -23.16 19.30
N GLY A 89 -25.00 -23.80 19.44
CA GLY A 89 -23.96 -23.81 18.42
C GLY A 89 -24.45 -24.40 17.09
N PHE A 90 -25.21 -25.49 17.12
CA PHE A 90 -25.76 -26.08 15.90
C PHE A 90 -26.76 -25.17 15.20
N TRP A 91 -27.64 -24.51 15.94
CA TRP A 91 -28.53 -23.48 15.38
C TRP A 91 -27.72 -22.35 14.72
N CYS A 92 -26.64 -21.89 15.36
CA CYS A 92 -25.75 -20.88 14.78
C CYS A 92 -25.03 -21.36 13.49
N LYS A 93 -24.80 -22.67 13.33
CA LYS A 93 -24.24 -23.30 12.12
C LYS A 93 -25.30 -23.69 11.08
N GLY A 94 -26.59 -23.46 11.34
CA GLY A 94 -27.68 -23.87 10.44
C GLY A 94 -27.88 -25.39 10.38
N ILE A 95 -27.45 -26.13 11.39
CA ILE A 95 -27.71 -27.56 11.55
C ILE A 95 -28.79 -27.70 12.62
N SER A 96 -29.91 -28.38 12.32
CA SER A 96 -30.97 -28.60 13.30
C SER A 96 -30.62 -29.77 14.24
N PRO A 97 -30.51 -29.55 15.56
CA PRO A 97 -30.54 -30.61 16.58
C PRO A 97 -31.98 -30.98 17.01
N GLU A 98 -33.00 -30.52 16.28
CA GLU A 98 -34.45 -30.58 16.54
C GLU A 98 -34.93 -29.83 17.79
N ALA A 99 -34.27 -29.99 18.93
CA ALA A 99 -34.67 -29.39 20.20
C ALA A 99 -33.58 -28.50 20.81
N PHE A 100 -34.00 -27.56 21.65
CA PHE A 100 -33.15 -26.71 22.48
C PHE A 100 -33.52 -26.88 23.97
N ASP A 101 -33.30 -28.08 24.50
CA ASP A 101 -33.79 -28.51 25.81
C ASP A 101 -32.69 -28.86 26.82
N GLY A 102 -31.43 -28.92 26.38
CA GLY A 102 -30.29 -29.33 27.21
C GLY A 102 -30.18 -30.84 27.42
N LYS A 103 -30.88 -31.65 26.63
CA LYS A 103 -30.76 -33.10 26.59
C LYS A 103 -30.07 -33.53 25.31
N PHE A 104 -29.02 -34.33 25.44
CA PHE A 104 -28.30 -34.86 24.29
C PHE A 104 -29.16 -35.97 23.69
N SER A 105 -29.93 -35.66 22.66
CA SER A 105 -30.88 -36.58 22.04
C SER A 105 -30.22 -37.35 20.87
N SER A 106 -30.92 -38.32 20.30
CA SER A 106 -30.51 -38.93 19.04
C SER A 106 -30.43 -37.92 17.89
N ALA A 107 -31.27 -36.87 17.91
CA ALA A 107 -31.20 -35.78 16.94
C ALA A 107 -29.97 -34.90 17.15
N THR A 108 -29.60 -34.59 18.40
CA THR A 108 -28.34 -33.89 18.71
C THR A 108 -27.13 -34.74 18.30
N ALA A 109 -27.16 -36.06 18.52
CA ALA A 109 -26.14 -36.98 18.04
C ALA A 109 -26.00 -36.94 16.51
N ALA A 110 -27.12 -37.00 15.79
CA ALA A 110 -27.14 -36.90 14.33
C ALA A 110 -26.63 -35.54 13.81
N ALA A 111 -26.86 -34.44 14.55
CA ALA A 111 -26.31 -33.14 14.22
C ALA A 111 -24.76 -33.12 14.32
N VAL A 112 -24.19 -33.79 15.35
CA VAL A 112 -22.73 -33.97 15.47
C VAL A 112 -22.17 -34.77 14.30
N GLU A 113 -22.78 -35.91 13.97
CA GLU A 113 -22.37 -36.73 12.82
C GLU A 113 -22.44 -35.94 11.51
N LYS A 114 -23.47 -35.11 11.34
CA LYS A 114 -23.62 -34.24 10.17
C LYS A 114 -22.54 -33.17 10.10
N LEU A 115 -22.18 -32.53 11.22
CA LEU A 115 -21.07 -31.57 11.26
C LEU A 115 -19.75 -32.25 10.88
N LYS A 116 -19.44 -33.41 11.48
CA LYS A 116 -18.24 -34.19 11.17
C LYS A 116 -18.16 -34.55 9.69
N LYS A 117 -19.25 -35.05 9.12
CA LYS A 117 -19.36 -35.34 7.69
C LYS A 117 -19.13 -34.08 6.83
N ASN A 118 -19.72 -32.97 7.22
CA ASN A 118 -19.59 -31.69 6.51
C ASN A 118 -18.15 -31.16 6.58
N ALA A 119 -17.49 -31.28 7.73
CA ALA A 119 -16.10 -30.90 7.95
C ALA A 119 -15.07 -31.93 7.42
N GLY A 120 -15.51 -33.09 6.94
CA GLY A 120 -14.60 -34.13 6.43
C GLY A 120 -13.85 -34.89 7.53
N ILE A 121 -14.37 -34.95 8.76
CA ILE A 121 -13.70 -35.61 9.88
C ILE A 121 -13.78 -37.14 9.74
N LYS A 122 -12.67 -37.82 10.04
CA LYS A 122 -12.55 -39.28 9.96
C LYS A 122 -13.41 -40.02 10.97
N ASP A 123 -13.49 -39.50 12.20
CA ASP A 123 -14.40 -40.03 13.21
C ASP A 123 -15.85 -39.81 12.77
N THR A 124 -16.64 -40.88 12.76
CA THR A 124 -18.06 -40.85 12.38
C THR A 124 -19.00 -41.00 13.58
N SER A 125 -18.45 -41.07 14.80
CA SER A 125 -19.24 -41.17 16.02
C SER A 125 -19.91 -39.83 16.40
N ALA A 126 -20.90 -39.90 17.29
CA ALA A 126 -21.52 -38.71 17.89
C ALA A 126 -20.71 -38.10 19.05
N ARG A 127 -19.45 -38.52 19.28
CA ARG A 127 -18.59 -37.96 20.33
C ARG A 127 -18.26 -36.49 20.06
N VAL A 128 -18.31 -35.64 21.08
CA VAL A 128 -17.98 -34.23 20.98
C VAL A 128 -16.72 -33.98 21.81
N ASP A 129 -15.54 -34.08 21.20
CA ASP A 129 -14.30 -33.61 21.82
C ASP A 129 -14.10 -32.11 21.61
N SER A 130 -13.00 -31.61 22.16
CA SER A 130 -12.61 -30.21 22.08
C SER A 130 -12.42 -29.71 20.65
N ASP A 131 -11.91 -30.53 19.72
CA ASP A 131 -11.79 -30.18 18.30
C ASP A 131 -13.16 -29.92 17.68
N ILE A 132 -14.11 -30.84 17.89
CA ILE A 132 -15.48 -30.74 17.35
C ILE A 132 -16.24 -29.60 17.99
N LEU A 133 -16.10 -29.42 19.32
CA LEU A 133 -16.74 -28.31 20.02
C LEU A 133 -16.14 -26.97 19.60
N GLY A 134 -14.82 -26.90 19.41
CA GLY A 134 -14.12 -25.74 18.89
C GLY A 134 -14.67 -25.36 17.51
N ALA A 135 -14.70 -26.31 16.56
CA ALA A 135 -15.26 -26.12 15.22
C ALA A 135 -16.74 -25.67 15.24
N LEU A 136 -17.52 -26.20 16.19
CA LEU A 136 -18.92 -25.80 16.40
C LEU A 136 -19.05 -24.36 16.91
N LEU A 137 -18.10 -23.89 17.73
CA LEU A 137 -18.09 -22.58 18.36
C LEU A 137 -17.17 -21.56 17.67
N THR A 138 -17.14 -21.59 16.34
CA THR A 138 -16.51 -20.57 15.47
C THR A 138 -17.51 -19.99 14.47
N MET A 139 -17.08 -19.05 13.63
CA MET A 139 -17.86 -18.60 12.46
C MET A 139 -17.59 -19.42 11.18
N ASP A 140 -16.73 -20.44 11.24
CA ASP A 140 -16.36 -21.24 10.08
C ASP A 140 -17.56 -21.96 9.46
N ALA A 141 -17.66 -21.95 8.13
CA ALA A 141 -18.67 -22.71 7.42
C ALA A 141 -18.12 -24.08 6.98
N PHE A 142 -18.88 -25.15 7.25
CA PHE A 142 -18.55 -26.52 6.82
C PHE A 142 -19.41 -27.01 5.65
N THR A 143 -20.21 -26.11 5.10
CA THR A 143 -21.06 -26.33 3.93
C THR A 143 -20.64 -25.37 2.83
N LEU A 144 -20.86 -25.76 1.57
CA LEU A 144 -20.57 -24.90 0.42
C LEU A 144 -21.33 -23.57 0.54
N VAL A 145 -20.59 -22.46 0.56
CA VAL A 145 -21.18 -21.12 0.61
C VAL A 145 -21.46 -20.59 -0.79
N SER A 146 -22.23 -19.50 -0.88
CA SER A 146 -22.44 -18.79 -2.16
C SER A 146 -21.10 -18.31 -2.71
N GLY A 147 -20.84 -18.52 -4.00
CA GLY A 147 -19.55 -18.23 -4.63
C GLY A 147 -18.46 -19.28 -4.37
N GLY A 148 -18.71 -20.29 -3.52
CA GLY A 148 -17.79 -21.39 -3.27
C GLY A 148 -17.70 -22.39 -4.42
N ASP A 149 -16.52 -23.02 -4.55
CA ASP A 149 -16.25 -24.10 -5.50
C ASP A 149 -16.36 -25.47 -4.80
N ALA A 150 -17.24 -26.33 -5.32
CA ALA A 150 -17.46 -27.67 -4.79
C ALA A 150 -16.20 -28.56 -4.79
N LYS A 151 -15.25 -28.35 -5.72
CA LYS A 151 -13.98 -29.08 -5.77
C LYS A 151 -13.01 -28.58 -4.71
N ILE A 152 -12.99 -27.27 -4.44
CA ILE A 152 -12.23 -26.69 -3.32
C ILE A 152 -12.78 -27.22 -2.00
N ARG A 153 -14.10 -27.32 -1.88
CA ARG A 153 -14.73 -27.93 -0.71
C ARG A 153 -14.32 -29.39 -0.53
N THR A 154 -14.32 -30.20 -1.59
CA THR A 154 -13.83 -31.58 -1.53
C THR A 154 -12.36 -31.64 -1.07
N MET A 155 -11.52 -30.74 -1.56
CA MET A 155 -10.13 -30.60 -1.09
C MET A 155 -10.07 -30.26 0.40
N GLN A 156 -10.79 -29.25 0.88
CA GLN A 156 -10.84 -28.86 2.30
C GLN A 156 -11.27 -30.03 3.20
N GLN A 157 -12.33 -30.75 2.81
CA GLN A 157 -12.78 -31.94 3.54
C GLN A 157 -11.71 -33.04 3.56
N THR A 158 -11.00 -33.24 2.46
CA THR A 158 -9.90 -34.22 2.40
C THR A 158 -8.72 -33.78 3.26
N LEU A 159 -8.45 -32.47 3.32
CA LEU A 159 -7.38 -31.91 4.14
C LEU A 159 -7.65 -32.13 5.63
N ASN A 160 -8.87 -31.81 6.09
CA ASN A 160 -9.30 -32.12 7.46
C ASN A 160 -9.26 -33.63 7.73
N HIS A 161 -9.72 -34.48 6.80
CA HIS A 161 -9.71 -35.93 6.99
C HIS A 161 -8.30 -36.51 7.18
N ASP A 162 -7.36 -36.11 6.31
CA ASP A 162 -6.03 -36.73 6.21
C ASP A 162 -4.99 -36.03 7.11
N TYR A 163 -5.22 -34.77 7.50
CA TYR A 163 -4.23 -33.91 8.16
C TYR A 163 -4.78 -33.12 9.38
N GLN A 164 -5.84 -33.60 10.02
CA GLN A 164 -6.38 -33.00 11.26
C GLN A 164 -5.30 -32.77 12.32
N ASP A 165 -4.40 -33.74 12.54
CA ASP A 165 -3.31 -33.63 13.54
C ASP A 165 -2.33 -32.47 13.27
N TYR A 166 -2.32 -31.93 12.05
CA TYR A 166 -1.47 -30.81 11.66
C TYR A 166 -2.19 -29.46 11.71
N THR A 167 -3.49 -29.46 11.42
CA THR A 167 -4.24 -28.22 11.12
C THR A 167 -5.42 -27.98 12.05
N GLY A 168 -5.82 -28.98 12.84
CA GLY A 168 -7.12 -29.01 13.49
C GLY A 168 -8.24 -29.17 12.46
N ILE A 169 -9.36 -28.49 12.69
CA ILE A 169 -10.53 -28.50 11.80
C ILE A 169 -10.66 -27.12 11.16
N LEU A 170 -10.49 -27.06 9.84
CA LEU A 170 -10.61 -25.83 9.05
C LEU A 170 -11.94 -25.77 8.27
N PRO A 171 -12.41 -24.58 7.86
CA PRO A 171 -13.63 -24.42 7.08
C PRO A 171 -13.66 -25.31 5.83
N CYS A 172 -14.87 -25.78 5.49
CA CYS A 172 -15.18 -26.55 4.28
C CYS A 172 -16.26 -25.81 3.48
N ASP A 173 -15.98 -24.54 3.19
CA ASP A 173 -16.88 -23.56 2.58
C ASP A 173 -16.76 -23.50 1.05
N GLY A 174 -15.71 -24.10 0.48
CA GLY A 174 -15.40 -24.03 -0.96
C GLY A 174 -14.67 -22.77 -1.39
N ILE A 175 -14.20 -21.94 -0.46
CA ILE A 175 -13.39 -20.74 -0.75
C ILE A 175 -11.92 -21.05 -0.47
N TYR A 176 -11.06 -20.81 -1.45
CA TYR A 176 -9.62 -20.91 -1.21
C TYR A 176 -9.15 -19.65 -0.47
N GLN A 177 -8.57 -19.85 0.71
CA GLN A 177 -8.16 -18.79 1.62
C GLN A 177 -6.87 -19.18 2.34
N ARG A 178 -6.33 -18.25 3.13
CA ARG A 178 -5.06 -18.39 3.86
C ARG A 178 -4.94 -19.72 4.61
N GLU A 179 -5.98 -20.10 5.34
CA GLU A 179 -6.02 -21.34 6.13
C GLU A 179 -5.98 -22.57 5.23
N THR A 180 -6.64 -22.53 4.07
CA THR A 180 -6.61 -23.63 3.09
C THR A 180 -5.24 -23.74 2.42
N ASN A 181 -4.58 -22.63 2.09
CA ASN A 181 -3.19 -22.65 1.60
C ASN A 181 -2.24 -23.25 2.65
N THR A 182 -2.40 -22.81 3.90
CA THR A 182 -1.61 -23.32 5.03
C THR A 182 -1.79 -24.83 5.18
N ALA A 183 -3.02 -25.34 5.06
CA ALA A 183 -3.30 -26.77 5.06
C ALA A 183 -2.67 -27.54 3.89
N LEU A 184 -2.57 -26.93 2.70
CA LEU A 184 -1.83 -27.52 1.58
C LEU A 184 -0.32 -27.63 1.85
N ILE A 185 0.27 -26.63 2.49
CA ILE A 185 1.67 -26.67 2.94
C ILE A 185 1.86 -27.77 4.00
N TYR A 186 0.93 -27.89 4.96
CA TYR A 186 0.95 -29.00 5.91
C TYR A 186 0.81 -30.36 5.21
N ALA A 187 -0.04 -30.48 4.19
CA ALA A 187 -0.16 -31.71 3.41
C ALA A 187 1.12 -32.06 2.64
N MET A 188 1.84 -31.05 2.12
CA MET A 188 3.18 -31.20 1.52
C MET A 188 4.17 -31.76 2.55
N GLN A 189 4.22 -31.15 3.73
CA GLN A 189 5.15 -31.51 4.80
C GLN A 189 4.87 -32.89 5.40
N ALA A 190 3.59 -33.21 5.62
CA ALA A 190 3.17 -34.54 6.04
C ALA A 190 3.48 -35.61 4.99
N SER A 191 3.41 -35.28 3.70
CA SER A 191 3.84 -36.18 2.61
C SER A 191 5.35 -36.45 2.62
N ALA A 192 6.14 -35.50 3.12
CA ALA A 192 7.57 -35.63 3.41
C ALA A 192 7.89 -36.27 4.77
N GLY A 193 6.89 -36.63 5.58
CA GLY A 193 7.10 -37.19 6.92
C GLY A 193 7.56 -36.18 7.98
N ILE A 194 7.46 -34.87 7.68
CA ILE A 194 7.77 -33.80 8.63
C ILE A 194 6.65 -33.76 9.67
N GLN A 195 7.03 -33.79 10.96
CA GLN A 195 6.08 -33.84 12.07
C GLN A 195 5.37 -32.49 12.30
N PRO A 196 4.13 -32.47 12.84
CA PRO A 196 3.30 -31.27 13.00
C PRO A 196 4.00 -30.07 13.67
N GLY A 197 4.78 -30.31 14.73
CA GLY A 197 5.47 -29.24 15.47
C GLY A 197 6.57 -28.49 14.72
N TYR A 198 6.90 -28.89 13.49
CA TYR A 198 7.90 -28.25 12.61
C TYR A 198 7.32 -27.80 11.27
N ALA A 199 5.99 -27.85 11.14
CA ALA A 199 5.26 -27.65 9.89
C ALA A 199 4.43 -26.35 9.94
N GLY A 200 4.02 -25.83 8.78
CA GLY A 200 3.20 -24.60 8.64
C GLY A 200 3.84 -23.48 7.81
N VAL A 201 5.15 -23.56 7.56
CA VAL A 201 5.88 -22.67 6.64
C VAL A 201 6.69 -23.52 5.68
N TYR A 202 6.74 -23.14 4.40
CA TYR A 202 7.59 -23.78 3.40
C TYR A 202 9.05 -23.32 3.55
N GLY A 203 9.67 -23.64 4.69
CA GLY A 203 11.08 -23.31 4.96
C GLY A 203 12.06 -24.36 4.44
N GLN A 204 13.35 -24.21 4.77
CA GLN A 204 14.46 -25.05 4.28
C GLN A 204 14.19 -26.56 4.39
N LYS A 205 13.64 -27.04 5.51
CA LYS A 205 13.33 -28.46 5.67
C LYS A 205 12.30 -28.97 4.64
N THR A 206 11.35 -28.12 4.24
CA THR A 206 10.37 -28.46 3.19
C THR A 206 11.05 -28.45 1.83
N ILE A 207 11.90 -27.45 1.57
CA ILE A 207 12.72 -27.35 0.35
C ILE A 207 13.55 -28.64 0.16
N ASP A 208 14.31 -29.04 1.18
CA ASP A 208 15.18 -30.23 1.15
C ASP A 208 14.42 -31.54 0.89
N ASN A 209 13.12 -31.58 1.22
CA ASN A 209 12.27 -32.76 1.06
C ASN A 209 11.29 -32.65 -0.11
N THR A 210 11.40 -31.61 -0.94
CA THR A 210 10.53 -31.44 -2.11
C THR A 210 11.01 -32.33 -3.25
N PRO A 211 10.17 -33.26 -3.74
CA PRO A 211 10.59 -34.18 -4.78
C PRO A 211 10.45 -33.56 -6.17
N THR A 212 11.21 -34.08 -7.13
CA THR A 212 10.92 -33.92 -8.55
C THR A 212 9.96 -35.02 -9.00
N LEU A 213 8.82 -34.64 -9.59
CA LEU A 213 7.81 -35.57 -10.09
C LEU A 213 7.75 -35.55 -11.62
N THR A 214 7.71 -36.74 -12.21
CA THR A 214 7.58 -36.96 -13.67
C THR A 214 6.40 -37.87 -14.00
N VAL A 215 6.04 -37.98 -15.28
CA VAL A 215 5.02 -38.93 -15.76
C VAL A 215 5.32 -40.36 -15.26
N GLY A 216 4.34 -40.97 -14.60
CA GLY A 216 4.44 -42.29 -13.96
C GLY A 216 4.70 -42.23 -12.45
N SER A 217 5.09 -41.08 -11.90
CA SER A 217 5.25 -40.89 -10.44
C SER A 217 3.92 -41.13 -9.72
N THR A 218 3.96 -41.82 -8.58
CA THR A 218 2.77 -42.03 -7.73
C THR A 218 3.08 -41.70 -6.28
N SER A 219 2.50 -40.64 -5.73
CA SER A 219 2.72 -40.20 -4.35
C SER A 219 1.65 -39.22 -3.86
N LYS A 220 1.62 -38.93 -2.55
CA LYS A 220 0.78 -37.86 -1.99
C LYS A 220 1.21 -36.46 -2.47
N PHE A 221 2.49 -36.28 -2.84
CA PHE A 221 2.98 -35.03 -3.44
C PHE A 221 2.27 -34.68 -4.76
N VAL A 222 1.95 -35.70 -5.58
CA VAL A 222 1.17 -35.48 -6.81
C VAL A 222 -0.22 -34.90 -6.48
N ARG A 223 -0.82 -35.36 -5.39
CA ARG A 223 -2.14 -34.87 -4.96
C ARG A 223 -2.07 -33.39 -4.57
N VAL A 224 -1.05 -33.02 -3.79
CA VAL A 224 -0.79 -31.62 -3.40
C VAL A 224 -0.55 -30.75 -4.63
N LEU A 225 0.29 -31.21 -5.57
CA LEU A 225 0.55 -30.50 -6.83
C LEU A 225 -0.74 -30.25 -7.62
N ARG A 226 -1.62 -31.25 -7.74
CA ARG A 226 -2.90 -31.09 -8.46
C ARG A 226 -3.80 -30.05 -7.80
N TRP A 227 -3.89 -30.05 -6.48
CA TRP A 227 -4.63 -29.05 -5.74
C TRP A 227 -4.03 -27.65 -5.90
N GLY A 228 -2.71 -27.52 -5.76
CA GLY A 228 -1.97 -26.26 -5.96
C GLY A 228 -2.21 -25.67 -7.36
N LEU A 229 -2.09 -26.49 -8.41
CA LEU A 229 -2.39 -26.06 -9.78
C LEU A 229 -3.86 -25.62 -9.93
N TYR A 230 -4.81 -26.36 -9.35
CA TYR A 230 -6.23 -26.05 -9.46
C TYR A 230 -6.61 -24.71 -8.83
N VAL A 231 -6.10 -24.41 -7.62
CA VAL A 231 -6.34 -23.15 -6.92
C VAL A 231 -5.61 -21.98 -7.60
N ASN A 232 -4.53 -22.24 -8.34
CA ASN A 232 -3.87 -21.28 -9.24
C ASN A 232 -4.50 -21.22 -10.64
N ASN A 233 -5.78 -21.60 -10.78
CA ASN A 233 -6.58 -21.53 -12.01
C ASN A 233 -6.21 -22.49 -13.15
N PHE A 234 -5.37 -23.50 -12.92
CA PHE A 234 -5.09 -24.58 -13.88
C PHE A 234 -6.09 -25.73 -13.68
N LYS A 235 -7.34 -25.49 -14.04
CA LYS A 235 -8.50 -26.34 -13.67
C LYS A 235 -8.43 -27.78 -14.23
N SER A 236 -7.66 -28.02 -15.28
CA SER A 236 -7.40 -29.36 -15.84
C SER A 236 -6.62 -30.29 -14.89
N ALA A 237 -5.99 -29.75 -13.84
CA ALA A 237 -5.27 -30.54 -12.85
C ALA A 237 -6.17 -31.48 -12.04
N LEU A 238 -7.48 -31.20 -11.97
CA LEU A 238 -8.47 -32.04 -11.30
C LEU A 238 -9.54 -32.57 -12.26
N SER A 239 -10.01 -33.80 -11.98
CA SER A 239 -11.16 -34.38 -12.66
C SER A 239 -12.44 -33.60 -12.40
N SER A 240 -13.52 -33.93 -13.11
CA SER A 240 -14.86 -33.38 -12.87
C SER A 240 -15.38 -33.69 -11.45
N SER A 241 -14.98 -34.82 -10.85
CA SER A 241 -15.38 -35.18 -9.48
C SER A 241 -14.67 -34.38 -8.39
N GLY A 242 -13.63 -33.60 -8.72
CA GLY A 242 -12.82 -32.86 -7.75
C GLY A 242 -11.85 -33.72 -6.94
N THR A 243 -11.82 -35.04 -7.17
CA THR A 243 -10.89 -35.95 -6.51
C THR A 243 -9.50 -35.81 -7.11
N ALA A 244 -8.50 -35.52 -6.28
CA ALA A 244 -7.10 -35.45 -6.71
C ALA A 244 -6.47 -36.85 -6.69
N SER A 245 -6.09 -37.35 -7.87
CA SER A 245 -5.31 -38.58 -8.03
C SER A 245 -3.91 -38.41 -7.46
N THR A 246 -3.32 -39.51 -6.97
CA THR A 246 -1.91 -39.57 -6.56
C THR A 246 -0.98 -39.93 -7.72
N SER A 247 -1.49 -40.13 -8.94
CA SER A 247 -0.70 -40.49 -10.12
C SER A 247 -0.43 -39.28 -11.02
N PHE A 248 0.82 -39.11 -11.42
CA PHE A 248 1.27 -38.08 -12.36
C PHE A 248 1.13 -38.63 -13.78
N ASP A 249 0.04 -38.27 -14.44
CA ASP A 249 -0.25 -38.66 -15.82
C ASP A 249 0.23 -37.61 -16.82
N SER A 250 0.19 -37.94 -18.12
CA SER A 250 0.61 -37.03 -19.18
C SER A 250 -0.21 -35.74 -19.21
N ALA A 251 -1.50 -35.79 -18.82
CA ALA A 251 -2.36 -34.61 -18.76
C ALA A 251 -1.94 -33.63 -17.65
N LEU A 252 -1.53 -34.15 -16.49
CA LEU A 252 -0.90 -33.33 -15.45
C LEU A 252 0.43 -32.76 -15.93
N GLY A 253 1.24 -33.55 -16.64
CA GLY A 253 2.48 -33.09 -17.25
C GLY A 253 2.27 -31.87 -18.18
N THR A 254 1.27 -31.93 -19.06
CA THR A 254 0.89 -30.77 -19.90
C THR A 254 0.43 -29.58 -19.07
N THR A 255 -0.33 -29.81 -18.00
CA THR A 255 -0.81 -28.73 -17.12
C THR A 255 0.35 -28.06 -16.38
N VAL A 256 1.36 -28.84 -15.95
CA VAL A 256 2.59 -28.34 -15.36
C VAL A 256 3.36 -27.49 -16.36
N ASP A 257 3.53 -27.94 -17.62
CA ASP A 257 4.20 -27.15 -18.66
C ASP A 257 3.48 -25.81 -18.92
N GLN A 258 2.14 -25.80 -18.87
CA GLN A 258 1.34 -24.58 -19.00
C GLN A 258 1.54 -23.62 -17.82
N PHE A 259 1.55 -24.14 -16.59
CA PHE A 259 1.83 -23.34 -15.39
C PHE A 259 3.22 -22.73 -15.45
N ARG A 260 4.22 -23.54 -15.82
CA ARG A 260 5.62 -23.15 -15.92
C ARG A 260 5.82 -22.01 -16.93
N ALA A 261 5.20 -22.14 -18.11
CA ALA A 261 5.19 -21.08 -19.11
C ALA A 261 4.42 -19.83 -18.63
N PHE A 262 3.28 -20.02 -17.95
CA PHE A 262 2.46 -18.91 -17.46
C PHE A 262 3.19 -18.08 -16.39
N MET A 263 3.92 -18.72 -15.47
CA MET A 263 4.69 -18.08 -14.38
C MET A 263 6.12 -17.67 -14.76
N ALA A 264 6.50 -17.84 -16.04
CA ALA A 264 7.86 -17.52 -16.52
C ALA A 264 8.98 -18.23 -15.72
N LEU A 265 8.76 -19.51 -15.35
CA LEU A 265 9.76 -20.27 -14.58
C LEU A 265 10.94 -20.74 -15.48
N PRO A 266 12.17 -20.83 -14.95
CA PRO A 266 13.38 -21.14 -15.73
C PRO A 266 13.30 -22.51 -16.41
N GLU A 267 13.62 -22.67 -17.69
CA GLU A 267 13.42 -23.92 -18.47
C GLU A 267 13.86 -25.21 -17.75
N PHE A 268 13.05 -26.27 -17.89
CA PHE A 268 13.25 -27.58 -17.27
C PHE A 268 12.65 -28.67 -18.16
N PRO A 269 13.07 -29.95 -18.03
CA PRO A 269 12.47 -31.05 -18.77
C PRO A 269 10.93 -31.03 -18.73
N LYS A 270 10.31 -31.20 -19.90
CA LYS A 270 8.85 -31.18 -20.07
C LYS A 270 8.16 -32.20 -19.18
N ALA A 271 6.90 -31.93 -18.84
CA ALA A 271 6.05 -32.81 -18.03
C ALA A 271 6.70 -33.20 -16.68
N THR A 272 7.43 -32.27 -16.08
CA THR A 272 8.14 -32.47 -14.80
C THR A 272 7.82 -31.34 -13.83
N ALA A 273 7.48 -31.68 -12.59
CA ALA A 273 7.28 -30.73 -11.51
C ALA A 273 8.44 -30.81 -10.51
N ASP A 274 9.20 -29.74 -10.44
CA ASP A 274 10.38 -29.51 -9.59
C ASP A 274 10.06 -28.53 -8.45
N LEU A 275 11.09 -28.14 -7.69
CA LEU A 275 10.98 -27.19 -6.58
C LEU A 275 10.30 -25.88 -7.01
N ASP A 276 10.68 -25.33 -8.17
CA ASP A 276 10.11 -24.09 -8.71
C ASP A 276 8.58 -24.20 -8.91
N VAL A 277 8.12 -25.34 -9.45
CA VAL A 277 6.69 -25.59 -9.65
C VAL A 277 5.97 -25.74 -8.31
N PHE A 278 6.54 -26.49 -7.35
CA PHE A 278 5.91 -26.68 -6.04
C PHE A 278 5.82 -25.38 -5.24
N MET A 279 6.89 -24.60 -5.18
CA MET A 279 6.88 -23.32 -4.48
C MET A 279 5.96 -22.34 -5.19
N GLY A 280 5.99 -22.26 -6.52
CA GLY A 280 5.13 -21.36 -7.29
C GLY A 280 3.63 -21.61 -7.12
N VAL A 281 3.20 -22.84 -6.82
CA VAL A 281 1.78 -23.12 -6.55
C VAL A 281 1.37 -22.96 -5.08
N LEU A 282 2.32 -22.86 -4.13
CA LEU A 282 2.05 -22.84 -2.68
C LEU A 282 2.44 -21.54 -1.97
N ILE A 283 3.31 -20.73 -2.57
CA ILE A 283 3.83 -19.49 -2.00
C ILE A 283 3.81 -18.42 -3.09
N SER A 284 3.40 -17.20 -2.75
CA SER A 284 3.32 -16.11 -3.72
C SER A 284 4.65 -15.86 -4.43
N ALA A 285 5.75 -15.70 -3.67
CA ALA A 285 7.09 -15.47 -4.20
C ALA A 285 7.66 -16.65 -5.02
N GLY A 286 7.09 -17.85 -4.90
CA GLY A 286 7.69 -19.05 -5.46
C GLY A 286 9.08 -19.34 -4.88
N ASN A 287 9.97 -19.94 -5.68
CA ASN A 287 11.36 -20.13 -5.31
C ASN A 287 12.15 -18.84 -5.52
N THR A 288 12.65 -18.23 -4.46
CA THR A 288 13.42 -16.97 -4.50
C THR A 288 14.79 -17.14 -5.15
N ASP A 289 15.36 -18.36 -5.14
CA ASP A 289 16.65 -18.66 -5.78
C ASP A 289 16.57 -18.73 -7.31
N ARG A 290 15.36 -18.69 -7.90
CA ARG A 290 15.21 -18.75 -9.37
C ARG A 290 15.83 -17.54 -10.04
N ALA A 291 16.36 -17.72 -11.24
CA ALA A 291 16.89 -16.63 -12.05
C ALA A 291 15.77 -15.64 -12.46
N ALA A 292 16.13 -14.36 -12.59
CA ALA A 292 15.27 -13.30 -13.10
C ALA A 292 15.93 -12.67 -14.34
N SER A 293 15.13 -12.20 -15.29
CA SER A 293 15.60 -11.42 -16.44
C SER A 293 15.28 -9.93 -16.29
N ALA A 294 14.44 -9.57 -15.31
CA ALA A 294 14.09 -8.20 -15.01
C ALA A 294 14.32 -7.89 -13.52
N CYS A 295 14.47 -6.63 -13.19
CA CYS A 295 14.54 -6.15 -11.81
C CYS A 295 13.88 -4.78 -11.68
N ASP A 296 13.57 -4.33 -10.47
CA ASP A 296 13.35 -2.91 -10.20
C ASP A 296 14.25 -2.44 -9.07
N THR A 297 14.45 -1.12 -8.99
CA THR A 297 15.33 -0.55 -7.98
C THR A 297 15.04 0.91 -7.75
N SER A 298 15.20 1.34 -6.50
CA SER A 298 15.15 2.75 -6.10
C SER A 298 16.45 3.50 -6.41
N PHE A 299 17.55 2.81 -6.75
CA PHE A 299 18.81 3.46 -7.05
C PHE A 299 18.83 4.01 -8.48
N GLN A 300 19.30 5.23 -8.66
CA GLN A 300 19.66 5.71 -9.99
C GLN A 300 20.84 4.88 -10.55
N LEU A 301 20.71 4.50 -11.82
CA LEU A 301 21.64 3.61 -12.50
C LEU A 301 22.72 4.40 -13.24
N THR A 302 23.96 4.25 -12.76
CA THR A 302 25.16 4.70 -13.47
C THR A 302 25.57 3.69 -14.55
N ALA A 303 26.50 4.06 -15.42
CA ALA A 303 27.01 3.13 -16.44
C ALA A 303 27.60 1.85 -15.83
N THR A 304 28.27 1.95 -14.67
CA THR A 304 28.78 0.79 -13.94
C THR A 304 27.64 -0.10 -13.45
N ARG A 305 26.59 0.47 -12.83
CA ARG A 305 25.44 -0.31 -12.35
C ARG A 305 24.68 -0.97 -13.49
N VAL A 306 24.47 -0.27 -14.61
CA VAL A 306 23.87 -0.87 -15.82
C VAL A 306 24.71 -2.05 -16.31
N GLN A 307 26.04 -1.91 -16.37
CA GLN A 307 26.90 -3.02 -16.76
C GLN A 307 26.81 -4.20 -15.77
N THR A 308 26.76 -3.92 -14.47
CA THR A 308 26.53 -4.95 -13.43
C THR A 308 25.23 -5.72 -13.66
N LEU A 309 24.13 -5.03 -13.97
CA LEU A 309 22.85 -5.66 -14.29
C LEU A 309 22.94 -6.54 -15.54
N VAL A 310 23.55 -6.02 -16.61
CA VAL A 310 23.73 -6.76 -17.88
C VAL A 310 24.59 -8.01 -17.68
N ASP A 311 25.69 -7.90 -16.95
CA ASP A 311 26.60 -9.02 -16.65
C ASP A 311 25.91 -10.11 -15.81
N ALA A 312 24.94 -9.72 -14.97
CA ALA A 312 24.12 -10.64 -14.19
C ALA A 312 22.91 -11.21 -14.97
N GLY A 313 22.71 -10.80 -16.23
CA GLY A 313 21.67 -11.34 -17.11
C GLY A 313 20.34 -10.57 -17.09
N TYR A 314 20.29 -9.40 -16.46
CA TYR A 314 19.13 -8.53 -16.51
C TYR A 314 19.07 -7.75 -17.83
N ASP A 315 17.93 -7.80 -18.52
CA ASP A 315 17.69 -7.09 -19.78
C ASP A 315 16.59 -6.03 -19.68
N THR A 316 15.92 -5.96 -18.54
CA THR A 316 14.77 -5.09 -18.30
C THR A 316 14.81 -4.54 -16.89
N VAL A 317 14.55 -3.24 -16.70
CA VAL A 317 14.55 -2.61 -15.37
C VAL A 317 13.35 -1.69 -15.11
N GLY A 318 12.73 -1.83 -13.95
CA GLY A 318 11.67 -0.96 -13.44
C GLY A 318 12.27 0.26 -12.77
N ARG A 319 11.85 1.45 -13.18
CA ARG A 319 12.38 2.71 -12.63
C ARG A 319 11.27 3.69 -12.28
N TYR A 320 11.47 4.38 -11.16
CA TYR A 320 10.50 5.32 -10.60
C TYR A 320 10.48 6.62 -11.40
N LEU A 321 9.29 7.11 -11.76
CA LEU A 321 9.13 8.37 -12.50
C LEU A 321 9.51 9.60 -11.67
N THR A 322 9.33 9.53 -10.34
CA THR A 322 9.41 10.66 -9.41
C THR A 322 9.96 10.25 -8.05
N GLY A 323 10.23 11.25 -7.21
CA GLY A 323 10.47 11.10 -5.77
C GLY A 323 11.92 10.81 -5.35
N SER A 324 12.11 10.83 -4.03
CA SER A 324 13.33 10.43 -3.30
C SER A 324 13.03 9.24 -2.36
N VAL A 325 14.08 8.61 -1.83
CA VAL A 325 14.02 7.57 -0.79
C VAL A 325 15.05 7.83 0.29
N GLY A 326 14.81 7.29 1.48
CA GLY A 326 15.63 7.56 2.66
C GLY A 326 15.18 8.83 3.39
N SER A 327 15.93 9.20 4.42
CA SER A 327 15.67 10.41 5.21
C SER A 327 16.98 11.00 5.71
N GLY A 328 16.98 12.31 5.96
CA GLY A 328 18.16 13.03 6.47
C GLY A 328 19.35 12.89 5.53
N SER A 329 20.51 12.55 6.07
CA SER A 329 21.75 12.38 5.29
C SER A 329 21.74 11.20 4.31
N ASN A 330 20.77 10.29 4.43
CA ASN A 330 20.62 9.12 3.57
C ASN A 330 19.56 9.31 2.48
N GLU A 331 18.93 10.49 2.42
CA GLU A 331 17.99 10.83 1.35
C GLU A 331 18.72 10.88 0.00
N ARG A 332 18.15 10.20 -0.99
CA ARG A 332 18.67 10.15 -2.36
C ARG A 332 17.53 10.14 -3.37
N ASP A 333 17.79 10.63 -4.56
CA ASP A 333 16.84 10.57 -5.66
C ASP A 333 16.58 9.11 -6.07
N LYS A 334 15.30 8.74 -6.19
CA LYS A 334 14.88 7.49 -6.86
C LYS A 334 14.38 7.73 -8.28
N SER A 335 14.02 8.97 -8.60
CA SER A 335 13.45 9.37 -9.88
C SER A 335 14.41 9.12 -11.05
N LEU A 336 13.87 8.55 -12.12
CA LEU A 336 14.53 8.33 -13.40
C LEU A 336 14.89 9.66 -14.07
N SER A 337 16.09 9.77 -14.65
CA SER A 337 16.53 10.93 -15.42
C SER A 337 16.74 10.61 -16.91
N SER A 338 16.72 11.63 -17.77
CA SER A 338 16.97 11.44 -19.22
C SER A 338 18.38 10.90 -19.52
N SER A 339 19.39 11.31 -18.73
CA SER A 339 20.75 10.76 -18.81
C SER A 339 20.81 9.29 -18.39
N GLU A 340 20.05 8.92 -17.36
CA GLU A 340 19.94 7.53 -16.91
C GLU A 340 19.22 6.66 -17.96
N ILE A 341 18.14 7.14 -18.59
CA ILE A 341 17.48 6.45 -19.71
C ILE A 341 18.48 6.16 -20.84
N LYS A 342 19.30 7.15 -21.22
CA LYS A 342 20.34 6.94 -22.21
C LYS A 342 21.34 5.86 -21.76
N THR A 343 21.77 5.91 -20.51
CA THR A 343 22.70 4.93 -19.95
C THR A 343 22.13 3.50 -19.99
N ILE A 344 20.87 3.33 -19.59
CA ILE A 344 20.19 2.02 -19.58
C ILE A 344 19.98 1.49 -21.01
N THR A 345 19.52 2.34 -21.93
CA THR A 345 19.27 1.94 -23.33
C THR A 345 20.55 1.71 -24.13
N ASP A 346 21.65 2.42 -23.82
CA ASP A 346 22.99 2.13 -24.37
C ASP A 346 23.46 0.73 -23.97
N GLY A 347 23.17 0.33 -22.72
CA GLY A 347 23.32 -1.04 -22.20
C GLY A 347 22.35 -2.07 -22.77
N LYS A 348 21.51 -1.68 -23.75
CA LYS A 348 20.51 -2.52 -24.44
C LYS A 348 19.37 -3.02 -23.57
N MET A 349 19.19 -2.44 -22.38
CA MET A 349 18.09 -2.77 -21.49
C MET A 349 16.81 -2.00 -21.86
N SER A 350 15.66 -2.55 -21.47
CA SER A 350 14.34 -1.91 -21.57
C SER A 350 13.88 -1.38 -20.21
N ILE A 351 13.00 -0.37 -20.20
CA ILE A 351 12.51 0.28 -18.97
C ILE A 351 10.99 0.22 -18.91
N TRP A 352 10.42 -0.10 -17.74
CA TRP A 352 9.01 0.20 -17.45
C TRP A 352 8.89 1.25 -16.34
N PRO A 353 7.96 2.22 -16.48
CA PRO A 353 7.81 3.29 -15.50
C PRO A 353 6.93 2.87 -14.30
N ILE A 354 7.43 3.19 -13.11
CA ILE A 354 6.73 2.99 -11.82
C ILE A 354 6.39 4.37 -11.24
N TYR A 355 5.16 4.54 -10.76
CA TYR A 355 4.78 5.71 -9.97
C TYR A 355 4.48 5.28 -8.52
N GLN A 356 5.28 5.78 -7.59
CA GLN A 356 5.13 5.54 -6.15
C GLN A 356 5.67 6.76 -5.40
N ASP A 357 4.80 7.54 -4.78
CA ASP A 357 5.16 8.70 -3.96
C ASP A 357 4.29 8.77 -2.70
N GLY A 358 4.69 9.62 -1.75
CA GLY A 358 3.93 9.84 -0.52
C GLY A 358 3.83 8.60 0.37
N ALA A 359 2.75 8.51 1.15
CA ALA A 359 2.48 7.42 2.08
C ALA A 359 1.80 6.23 1.39
N SER A 360 2.33 5.77 0.25
CA SER A 360 1.76 4.66 -0.53
C SER A 360 1.74 3.31 0.20
N ASN A 361 2.31 3.25 1.40
CA ASN A 361 2.26 2.10 2.31
C ASN A 361 1.12 2.19 3.34
N GLU A 362 0.34 3.26 3.32
CA GLU A 362 -0.78 3.49 4.21
C GLU A 362 -2.11 3.37 3.45
N VAL A 363 -3.03 2.54 3.93
CA VAL A 363 -4.35 2.32 3.30
C VAL A 363 -5.11 3.64 3.09
N ALA A 364 -4.97 4.60 4.02
CA ALA A 364 -5.62 5.91 3.96
C ALA A 364 -5.14 6.80 2.80
N TYR A 365 -3.99 6.51 2.18
CA TYR A 365 -3.48 7.22 1.02
C TYR A 365 -4.39 7.04 -0.21
N PHE A 366 -4.96 5.86 -0.36
CA PHE A 366 -5.67 5.43 -1.56
C PHE A 366 -7.09 6.02 -1.60
N THR A 367 -7.17 7.26 -2.07
CA THR A 367 -8.43 7.97 -2.31
C THR A 367 -8.55 8.40 -3.76
N ASN A 368 -9.77 8.63 -4.24
CA ASN A 368 -10.01 9.12 -5.60
C ASN A 368 -9.27 10.44 -5.89
N ALA A 369 -9.30 11.39 -4.95
CA ALA A 369 -8.59 12.67 -5.09
C ALA A 369 -7.08 12.48 -5.26
N LYS A 370 -6.51 11.49 -4.56
CA LYS A 370 -5.10 11.13 -4.74
C LYS A 370 -4.82 10.49 -6.09
N GLY A 371 -5.67 9.58 -6.56
CA GLY A 371 -5.54 9.01 -7.90
C GLY A 371 -5.49 10.07 -9.01
N LEU A 372 -6.37 11.08 -8.92
CA LEU A 372 -6.39 12.20 -9.87
C LEU A 372 -5.09 13.02 -9.84
N SER A 373 -4.52 13.31 -8.66
CA SER A 373 -3.28 14.09 -8.57
C SER A 373 -2.07 13.29 -9.06
N ASP A 374 -2.00 12.03 -8.66
CA ASP A 374 -0.87 11.15 -8.90
C ASP A 374 -0.77 10.79 -10.38
N ALA A 375 -1.90 10.52 -11.04
CA ALA A 375 -1.95 10.33 -12.49
C ALA A 375 -1.44 11.55 -13.26
N LYS A 376 -1.84 12.78 -12.88
CA LYS A 376 -1.35 14.00 -13.56
C LYS A 376 0.17 14.14 -13.43
N THR A 377 0.70 13.86 -12.25
CA THR A 377 2.15 13.89 -11.99
C THR A 377 2.87 12.83 -12.82
N ALA A 378 2.39 11.59 -12.81
CA ALA A 378 2.96 10.47 -13.54
C ALA A 378 2.99 10.72 -15.06
N LEU A 379 1.86 11.16 -15.65
CA LEU A 379 1.80 11.46 -17.09
C LEU A 379 2.76 12.58 -17.48
N SER A 380 2.84 13.63 -16.65
CA SER A 380 3.76 14.75 -16.90
C SER A 380 5.22 14.30 -16.86
N ALA A 381 5.60 13.50 -15.86
CA ALA A 381 6.94 12.93 -15.75
C ALA A 381 7.26 12.01 -16.94
N ALA A 382 6.34 11.10 -17.31
CA ALA A 382 6.52 10.17 -18.41
C ALA A 382 6.72 10.87 -19.76
N ARG A 383 5.95 11.94 -20.05
CA ARG A 383 6.13 12.77 -21.25
C ARG A 383 7.51 13.44 -21.29
N ASN A 384 7.91 14.05 -20.17
CA ASN A 384 9.18 14.77 -20.09
C ASN A 384 10.39 13.84 -20.23
N LEU A 385 10.26 12.59 -19.79
CA LEU A 385 11.26 11.54 -19.94
C LEU A 385 11.21 10.86 -21.33
N GLY A 386 10.26 11.24 -22.19
CA GLY A 386 10.15 10.76 -23.56
C GLY A 386 9.60 9.33 -23.70
N PHE A 387 8.84 8.84 -22.72
CA PHE A 387 8.15 7.57 -22.86
C PHE A 387 7.14 7.63 -24.02
N PRO A 388 7.11 6.63 -24.91
CA PRO A 388 6.23 6.64 -26.07
C PRO A 388 4.77 6.43 -25.68
N ALA A 389 3.86 6.89 -26.55
CA ALA A 389 2.44 6.56 -26.48
C ALA A 389 2.23 5.02 -26.44
N GLY A 390 1.25 4.59 -25.65
CA GLY A 390 0.96 3.19 -25.35
C GLY A 390 1.79 2.60 -24.20
N THR A 391 2.69 3.37 -23.59
CA THR A 391 3.44 2.90 -22.40
C THR A 391 2.49 2.68 -21.23
N VAL A 392 2.67 1.55 -20.53
CA VAL A 392 1.95 1.23 -19.30
C VAL A 392 2.70 1.81 -18.11
N ILE A 393 2.05 2.66 -17.31
CA ILE A 393 2.59 3.22 -16.07
C ILE A 393 2.01 2.45 -14.89
N TYR A 394 2.86 1.88 -14.04
CA TYR A 394 2.44 1.09 -12.89
C TYR A 394 2.31 1.98 -11.65
N PHE A 395 1.08 2.22 -11.21
CA PHE A 395 0.79 2.96 -9.97
C PHE A 395 0.83 2.02 -8.78
N ALA A 396 1.66 2.33 -7.79
CA ALA A 396 1.92 1.46 -6.66
C ALA A 396 0.87 1.53 -5.55
N VAL A 397 0.31 0.38 -5.22
CA VAL A 397 -0.47 0.10 -4.00
C VAL A 397 0.37 -0.79 -3.10
N ASP A 398 1.29 -0.16 -2.36
CA ASP A 398 2.29 -0.83 -1.53
C ASP A 398 1.80 -1.09 -0.10
N ALA A 399 0.54 -1.54 0.03
CA ALA A 399 -0.13 -1.74 1.32
C ALA A 399 -0.90 -3.06 1.35
N ASP A 400 -1.01 -3.66 2.55
CA ASP A 400 -1.84 -4.84 2.76
C ASP A 400 -3.32 -4.46 2.88
N ILE A 401 -4.03 -4.40 1.75
CA ILE A 401 -5.46 -4.10 1.68
C ILE A 401 -6.28 -5.39 1.65
N GLN A 402 -7.17 -5.56 2.62
CA GLN A 402 -8.07 -6.71 2.69
C GLN A 402 -9.18 -6.60 1.65
N THR A 403 -9.70 -7.74 1.17
CA THR A 403 -10.75 -7.80 0.13
C THR A 403 -11.94 -6.86 0.38
N GLY A 404 -12.39 -6.76 1.63
CA GLY A 404 -13.54 -5.91 2.00
C GLY A 404 -13.29 -4.40 1.84
N ASP A 405 -12.02 -3.98 1.87
CA ASP A 405 -11.62 -2.57 1.85
C ASP A 405 -11.16 -2.11 0.46
N ILE A 406 -10.88 -3.03 -0.48
CA ILE A 406 -10.35 -2.71 -1.82
C ILE A 406 -11.23 -1.68 -2.53
N ALA A 407 -12.55 -1.90 -2.58
CA ALA A 407 -13.47 -1.02 -3.31
C ALA A 407 -13.44 0.44 -2.80
N GLY A 408 -13.33 0.64 -1.48
CA GLY A 408 -13.30 1.96 -0.85
C GLY A 408 -11.93 2.64 -0.87
N THR A 409 -10.87 1.92 -1.21
CA THR A 409 -9.47 2.37 -1.11
C THR A 409 -8.79 2.30 -2.48
N ALA A 410 -8.08 1.20 -2.79
CA ALA A 410 -7.41 1.01 -4.07
C ALA A 410 -8.35 1.17 -5.27
N GLY A 411 -9.58 0.64 -5.20
CA GLY A 411 -10.60 0.84 -6.24
C GLY A 411 -10.97 2.31 -6.43
N ALA A 412 -11.18 3.05 -5.33
CA ALA A 412 -11.47 4.49 -5.39
C ALA A 412 -10.29 5.30 -5.96
N TYR A 413 -9.06 4.96 -5.56
CA TYR A 413 -7.83 5.54 -6.11
C TYR A 413 -7.70 5.29 -7.61
N PHE A 414 -7.87 4.05 -8.07
CA PHE A 414 -7.75 3.71 -9.49
C PHE A 414 -8.87 4.29 -10.35
N ALA A 415 -10.07 4.50 -9.80
CA ALA A 415 -11.09 5.30 -10.50
C ALA A 415 -10.57 6.72 -10.81
N GLY A 416 -9.91 7.37 -9.83
CA GLY A 416 -9.30 8.69 -10.05
C GLY A 416 -8.09 8.66 -10.99
N VAL A 417 -7.29 7.59 -10.97
CA VAL A 417 -6.20 7.41 -11.95
C VAL A 417 -6.76 7.29 -13.36
N GLN A 418 -7.79 6.44 -13.54
CA GLN A 418 -8.39 6.16 -14.84
C GLN A 418 -9.06 7.40 -15.45
N ASP A 419 -9.71 8.25 -14.65
CA ASP A 419 -10.32 9.52 -15.08
C ASP A 419 -9.31 10.45 -15.80
N ILE A 420 -8.03 10.38 -15.41
CA ILE A 420 -6.96 11.17 -16.04
C ILE A 420 -6.31 10.40 -17.19
N ILE A 421 -6.11 9.08 -17.03
CA ILE A 421 -5.40 8.26 -18.00
C ILE A 421 -6.18 8.03 -19.29
N GLU A 422 -7.52 7.86 -19.23
CA GLU A 422 -8.35 7.59 -20.41
C GLU A 422 -8.22 8.68 -21.49
N GLY A 423 -7.99 9.94 -21.08
CA GLY A 423 -7.77 11.08 -21.97
C GLY A 423 -6.31 11.26 -22.43
N SER A 424 -5.41 10.32 -22.11
CA SER A 424 -3.98 10.43 -22.36
C SER A 424 -3.47 9.37 -23.36
N GLU A 425 -2.20 9.49 -23.73
CA GLU A 425 -1.48 8.53 -24.57
C GLU A 425 -0.95 7.32 -23.80
N PHE A 426 -1.07 7.28 -22.47
CA PHE A 426 -0.54 6.23 -21.62
C PHE A 426 -1.65 5.28 -21.15
N ILE A 427 -1.23 4.15 -20.56
CA ILE A 427 -2.14 3.12 -20.06
C ILE A 427 -1.88 2.89 -18.56
N ALA A 428 -2.95 2.74 -17.79
CA ALA A 428 -2.85 2.41 -16.37
C ALA A 428 -2.43 0.94 -16.18
N GLY A 429 -1.38 0.75 -15.39
CA GLY A 429 -1.00 -0.51 -14.76
C GLY A 429 -1.07 -0.37 -13.23
N VAL A 430 -1.24 -1.50 -12.54
CA VAL A 430 -1.28 -1.55 -11.08
C VAL A 430 -0.07 -2.31 -10.56
N TYR A 431 0.63 -1.72 -9.58
CA TYR A 431 1.49 -2.48 -8.69
C TYR A 431 0.77 -2.79 -7.38
N GLY A 432 0.86 -4.02 -6.91
CA GLY A 432 0.29 -4.43 -5.62
C GLY A 432 0.05 -5.93 -5.51
N THR A 433 -0.64 -6.33 -4.44
CA THR A 433 -0.94 -7.73 -4.16
C THR A 433 -1.79 -8.37 -5.27
N ARG A 434 -1.74 -9.71 -5.39
CA ARG A 434 -2.52 -10.46 -6.40
C ARG A 434 -4.00 -10.11 -6.39
N ASN A 435 -4.60 -9.99 -5.20
CA ASN A 435 -6.01 -9.62 -5.04
C ASN A 435 -6.30 -8.21 -5.52
N VAL A 436 -5.56 -7.20 -5.02
CA VAL A 436 -5.72 -5.80 -5.45
C VAL A 436 -5.55 -5.67 -6.95
N ALA A 437 -4.48 -6.25 -7.51
CA ALA A 437 -4.21 -6.19 -8.93
C ALA A 437 -5.30 -6.86 -9.77
N SER A 438 -5.81 -8.01 -9.34
CA SER A 438 -6.91 -8.70 -10.02
C SER A 438 -8.19 -7.87 -10.00
N THR A 439 -8.59 -7.37 -8.83
CA THR A 439 -9.83 -6.59 -8.68
C THR A 439 -9.79 -5.31 -9.49
N VAL A 440 -8.71 -4.52 -9.39
CA VAL A 440 -8.58 -3.26 -10.15
C VAL A 440 -8.64 -3.48 -11.67
N ILE A 441 -8.03 -4.57 -12.15
CA ILE A 441 -8.07 -4.94 -13.57
C ILE A 441 -9.47 -5.44 -13.99
N GLU A 442 -10.13 -6.24 -13.15
CA GLU A 442 -11.49 -6.72 -13.39
C GLU A 442 -12.52 -5.58 -13.40
N ASP A 443 -12.31 -4.55 -12.58
CA ASP A 443 -13.08 -3.30 -12.58
C ASP A 443 -12.81 -2.42 -13.80
N GLY A 444 -11.80 -2.75 -14.62
CA GLY A 444 -11.46 -2.05 -15.86
C GLY A 444 -10.71 -0.74 -15.69
N THR A 445 -10.16 -0.47 -14.49
CA THR A 445 -9.43 0.78 -14.18
C THR A 445 -7.91 0.63 -14.29
N ALA A 446 -7.41 -0.58 -14.56
CA ALA A 446 -6.06 -0.84 -15.03
C ALA A 446 -6.05 -2.01 -16.02
N SER A 447 -4.95 -2.17 -16.77
CA SER A 447 -4.85 -3.18 -17.84
C SER A 447 -3.80 -4.26 -17.61
N ARG A 448 -2.83 -4.01 -16.75
CA ARG A 448 -1.65 -4.88 -16.51
C ARG A 448 -1.24 -4.81 -15.04
N ALA A 449 -0.71 -5.93 -14.55
CA ALA A 449 -0.25 -6.05 -13.18
C ALA A 449 1.28 -6.15 -13.10
N PHE A 450 1.87 -5.39 -12.18
CA PHE A 450 3.17 -5.61 -11.60
C PHE A 450 2.92 -6.14 -10.18
N VAL A 451 3.16 -7.43 -9.95
CA VAL A 451 2.63 -8.11 -8.75
C VAL A 451 3.67 -8.09 -7.64
N SER A 452 3.26 -7.71 -6.42
CA SER A 452 4.12 -7.65 -5.23
C SER A 452 4.22 -9.02 -4.51
N ASP A 453 4.61 -10.08 -5.23
CA ASP A 453 4.57 -11.47 -4.75
C ASP A 453 5.57 -11.78 -3.64
N MET A 454 6.66 -11.00 -3.52
CA MET A 454 7.64 -11.08 -2.43
C MET A 454 7.02 -10.75 -1.05
N SER A 455 5.93 -9.98 -1.02
CA SER A 455 5.18 -9.68 0.21
C SER A 455 4.31 -10.87 0.63
N THR A 456 4.96 -11.97 1.01
CA THR A 456 4.32 -13.27 1.32
C THR A 456 3.38 -13.22 2.53
N GLY A 457 3.52 -12.21 3.40
CA GLY A 457 2.66 -11.99 4.57
C GLY A 457 1.37 -11.20 4.27
N TYR A 458 1.29 -10.51 3.14
CA TYR A 458 0.13 -9.67 2.82
C TYR A 458 -1.10 -10.52 2.52
N SER A 459 -2.24 -10.12 3.08
CA SER A 459 -3.53 -10.80 2.92
C SER A 459 -3.92 -11.00 1.45
N GLY A 460 -3.67 -10.00 0.60
CA GLY A 460 -3.97 -10.06 -0.83
C GLY A 460 -3.10 -11.02 -1.66
N ASN A 461 -2.05 -11.61 -1.07
CA ASN A 461 -1.22 -12.66 -1.69
C ASN A 461 -1.54 -14.07 -1.14
N LEU A 462 -2.35 -14.16 -0.09
CA LEU A 462 -2.65 -15.41 0.61
C LEU A 462 -4.03 -15.93 0.20
N GLY A 463 -4.06 -16.89 -0.72
CA GLY A 463 -5.31 -17.46 -1.24
C GLY A 463 -5.73 -16.90 -2.61
N PHE A 464 -4.86 -16.15 -3.27
CA PHE A 464 -5.16 -15.53 -4.57
C PHE A 464 -4.22 -16.07 -5.65
N ALA A 465 -4.81 -16.42 -6.80
CA ALA A 465 -4.05 -16.82 -7.98
C ALA A 465 -3.41 -15.59 -8.64
N MET A 466 -2.31 -15.82 -9.35
CA MET A 466 -1.65 -14.78 -10.14
C MET A 466 -2.62 -14.17 -11.18
N PRO A 467 -2.72 -12.83 -11.31
CA PRO A 467 -3.58 -12.18 -12.30
C PRO A 467 -3.20 -12.60 -13.73
N LYS A 468 -4.16 -12.92 -14.60
CA LYS A 468 -3.84 -13.36 -15.98
C LYS A 468 -3.04 -12.32 -16.77
N SER A 469 -3.33 -11.05 -16.52
CA SER A 469 -2.73 -9.87 -17.17
C SER A 469 -1.44 -9.40 -16.50
N TRP A 470 -0.78 -10.24 -15.69
CA TRP A 470 0.51 -9.90 -15.11
C TRP A 470 1.58 -9.72 -16.19
N ALA A 471 2.34 -8.64 -16.04
CA ALA A 471 3.46 -8.26 -16.88
C ALA A 471 4.80 -8.46 -16.15
N PHE A 472 4.81 -8.16 -14.86
CA PHE A 472 5.96 -8.24 -13.97
C PHE A 472 5.56 -8.91 -12.65
N ASP A 473 6.47 -9.71 -12.09
CA ASP A 473 6.27 -10.50 -10.87
C ASP A 473 7.45 -10.25 -9.93
N GLN A 474 7.29 -9.38 -8.92
CA GLN A 474 8.34 -9.07 -7.94
C GLN A 474 8.38 -10.16 -6.88
N PHE A 475 9.50 -10.86 -6.72
CA PHE A 475 9.51 -12.08 -5.90
C PHE A 475 10.63 -12.19 -4.85
N ASP A 476 11.68 -11.37 -4.92
CA ASP A 476 12.80 -11.44 -3.96
C ASP A 476 13.65 -10.16 -4.00
N GLU A 477 14.35 -9.82 -2.92
CA GLU A 477 15.29 -8.68 -2.86
C GLU A 477 16.73 -9.22 -2.84
N GLU A 478 17.63 -8.65 -3.65
CA GLU A 478 19.05 -9.01 -3.63
C GLU A 478 19.98 -7.79 -3.70
N GLU A 479 21.12 -7.91 -3.02
CA GLU A 479 22.23 -6.97 -3.15
C GLU A 479 23.12 -7.36 -4.34
N ILE A 480 23.37 -6.41 -5.24
CA ILE A 480 24.18 -6.63 -6.45
C ILE A 480 25.17 -5.49 -6.67
N GLY A 481 26.46 -5.81 -6.60
CA GLY A 481 27.51 -4.79 -6.68
C GLY A 481 27.47 -3.84 -5.48
N ASP A 482 27.07 -2.58 -5.71
CA ASP A 482 27.01 -1.51 -4.70
C ASP A 482 25.57 -1.04 -4.37
N PHE A 483 24.55 -1.78 -4.84
CA PHE A 483 23.15 -1.39 -4.69
C PHE A 483 22.22 -2.61 -4.61
N ALA A 484 21.02 -2.40 -4.08
CA ALA A 484 19.97 -3.42 -4.00
C ALA A 484 18.99 -3.33 -5.19
N ILE A 485 18.48 -4.49 -5.58
CA ILE A 485 17.42 -4.64 -6.57
C ILE A 485 16.37 -5.61 -6.06
N ASP A 486 15.15 -5.47 -6.56
CA ASP A 486 14.13 -6.49 -6.45
C ASP A 486 14.13 -7.33 -7.73
N LYS A 487 14.18 -8.66 -7.57
CA LYS A 487 14.11 -9.63 -8.67
C LYS A 487 12.70 -9.69 -9.22
N VAL A 488 12.59 -9.56 -10.55
CA VAL A 488 11.32 -9.51 -11.25
C VAL A 488 11.25 -10.58 -12.34
N GLY A 489 10.26 -11.46 -12.24
CA GLY A 489 9.90 -12.41 -13.29
C GLY A 489 9.17 -11.69 -14.43
N THR A 490 9.51 -12.01 -15.68
CA THR A 490 8.74 -11.60 -16.87
C THR A 490 9.12 -12.46 -18.08
N THR A 491 8.47 -12.24 -19.22
CA THR A 491 8.88 -12.78 -20.52
C THR A 491 8.78 -11.69 -21.58
N ALA A 492 9.44 -11.86 -22.72
CA ALA A 492 9.32 -10.93 -23.84
C ALA A 492 7.87 -10.72 -24.34
N PHE A 493 6.98 -11.71 -24.13
CA PHE A 493 5.56 -11.59 -24.49
C PHE A 493 4.72 -10.83 -23.45
N ARG A 494 5.15 -10.86 -22.18
CA ARG A 494 4.44 -10.23 -21.05
C ARG A 494 4.90 -8.82 -20.76
N SER A 495 6.22 -8.59 -20.88
CA SER A 495 6.85 -7.33 -20.55
C SER A 495 6.23 -6.19 -21.34
N THR A 496 5.87 -5.12 -20.62
CA THR A 496 5.41 -3.86 -21.21
C THR A 496 6.51 -2.81 -21.22
N ALA A 497 7.75 -3.20 -20.96
CA ALA A 497 8.89 -2.29 -20.95
C ALA A 497 9.21 -1.80 -22.36
N VAL A 498 9.74 -0.58 -22.44
CA VAL A 498 10.07 0.09 -23.68
C VAL A 498 11.56 0.40 -23.75
N LYS A 499 12.08 0.45 -24.97
CA LYS A 499 13.50 0.77 -25.26
C LYS A 499 13.69 1.97 -26.18
N ASN A 500 12.59 2.45 -26.76
CA ASN A 500 12.58 3.58 -27.66
C ASN A 500 11.94 4.75 -26.93
N PHE A 501 12.72 5.78 -26.69
CA PHE A 501 12.26 7.01 -26.10
C PHE A 501 12.28 8.06 -27.19
N SER A 502 11.21 8.82 -27.31
CA SER A 502 11.25 10.05 -28.10
C SER A 502 12.11 11.04 -27.34
N GLN A 503 13.43 10.89 -27.44
CA GLN A 503 14.32 12.02 -27.26
C GLN A 503 13.98 12.97 -28.42
N THR A 504 13.03 13.87 -28.20
CA THR A 504 13.01 15.05 -29.03
C THR A 504 14.35 15.73 -28.78
N GLN A 505 15.05 16.02 -29.87
CA GLN A 505 16.18 16.95 -29.89
C GLN A 505 15.80 18.29 -29.22
N ASP A 506 14.50 18.58 -29.08
CA ASP A 506 13.93 19.66 -28.27
C ASP A 506 14.09 19.51 -26.76
N SER A 507 14.29 18.34 -26.16
CA SER A 507 14.24 18.20 -24.68
C SER A 507 15.41 18.91 -23.96
N SER A 508 16.61 18.97 -24.55
CA SER A 508 17.69 19.82 -24.05
C SER A 508 17.37 21.31 -24.23
N ASP A 509 16.69 21.66 -25.32
CA ASP A 509 16.35 23.04 -25.65
C ASP A 509 15.16 23.53 -24.80
N ILE A 510 14.20 22.67 -24.46
CA ILE A 510 13.10 22.91 -23.54
C ILE A 510 13.61 22.96 -22.11
N TYR A 511 14.52 22.07 -21.71
CA TYR A 511 15.13 22.11 -20.37
C TYR A 511 15.98 23.37 -20.20
N SER A 512 16.84 23.68 -21.16
CA SER A 512 17.62 24.93 -21.21
C SER A 512 16.71 26.16 -21.27
N ALA A 513 15.64 26.14 -22.07
CA ALA A 513 14.64 27.20 -22.11
C ALA A 513 13.88 27.33 -20.78
N THR A 514 13.60 26.23 -20.09
CA THR A 514 12.93 26.21 -18.77
C THR A 514 13.85 26.77 -17.70
N VAL A 515 15.13 26.39 -17.68
CA VAL A 515 16.14 26.97 -16.78
C VAL A 515 16.34 28.47 -17.07
N LYS A 516 16.36 28.86 -18.35
CA LYS A 516 16.45 30.27 -18.77
C LYS A 516 15.19 31.05 -18.38
N ALA A 517 14.02 30.45 -18.50
CA ALA A 517 12.74 31.00 -18.07
C ALA A 517 12.69 31.18 -16.55
N ALA A 518 13.13 30.18 -15.78
CA ALA A 518 13.20 30.23 -14.32
C ALA A 518 14.20 31.29 -13.84
N ASN A 519 15.37 31.41 -14.47
CA ASN A 519 16.34 32.47 -14.18
C ASN A 519 15.77 33.86 -14.48
N LYS A 520 15.11 34.04 -15.63
CA LYS A 520 14.42 35.29 -15.97
C LYS A 520 13.31 35.61 -14.96
N PHE A 521 12.58 34.60 -14.52
CA PHE A 521 11.52 34.71 -13.52
C PHE A 521 12.08 35.20 -12.18
N ILE A 522 13.07 34.50 -11.60
CA ILE A 522 13.61 34.86 -10.28
C ILE A 522 14.35 36.20 -10.29
N GLN A 523 15.05 36.53 -11.38
CA GLN A 523 15.68 37.85 -11.56
C GLN A 523 14.65 38.97 -11.73
N GLY A 524 13.54 38.69 -12.42
CA GLY A 524 12.41 39.60 -12.53
C GLY A 524 11.81 39.91 -11.16
N CYS A 525 11.53 38.86 -10.38
CA CYS A 525 11.08 39.00 -9.00
C CYS A 525 12.09 39.78 -8.15
N ALA A 526 13.39 39.49 -8.23
CA ALA A 526 14.44 40.22 -7.50
C ALA A 526 14.55 41.71 -7.86
N THR A 527 14.16 42.07 -9.08
CA THR A 527 14.16 43.46 -9.57
C THR A 527 12.90 44.22 -9.15
N ASP A 528 11.73 43.60 -9.35
CA ASP A 528 10.43 44.27 -9.16
C ASP A 528 9.96 44.21 -7.68
N LEU A 529 10.50 43.28 -6.88
CA LEU A 529 10.18 43.13 -5.46
C LEU A 529 11.40 43.45 -4.60
N PRO A 530 11.39 44.56 -3.83
CA PRO A 530 12.51 44.92 -2.96
C PRO A 530 12.88 43.83 -1.95
N GLY A 531 11.94 42.95 -1.60
CA GLY A 531 12.20 41.81 -0.73
C GLY A 531 13.06 40.71 -1.36
N PHE A 532 13.00 40.53 -2.68
CA PHE A 532 13.72 39.47 -3.38
C PHE A 532 15.14 39.89 -3.78
N SER A 533 15.59 41.09 -3.42
CA SER A 533 16.92 41.57 -3.78
C SER A 533 18.10 40.66 -3.34
N PRO A 534 18.04 39.85 -2.24
CA PRO A 534 19.10 38.90 -1.94
C PRO A 534 19.23 37.78 -2.97
N LEU A 535 18.20 37.58 -3.80
CA LEU A 535 18.16 36.58 -4.87
C LEU A 535 18.65 37.14 -6.22
N GLN A 536 19.09 38.41 -6.28
CA GLN A 536 19.54 39.05 -7.52
C GLN A 536 20.68 38.28 -8.23
N ASP A 537 21.51 37.59 -7.45
CA ASP A 537 22.68 36.84 -7.92
C ASP A 537 22.37 35.33 -8.07
N VAL A 538 21.13 34.90 -7.81
CA VAL A 538 20.72 33.51 -7.98
C VAL A 538 20.62 33.19 -9.47
N SER A 539 21.35 32.15 -9.86
CA SER A 539 21.28 31.58 -11.20
C SER A 539 21.25 30.06 -11.09
N PHE A 540 20.17 29.46 -11.56
CA PHE A 540 20.07 28.02 -11.77
C PHE A 540 20.83 27.62 -13.03
N ASN A 541 21.40 26.43 -13.03
CA ASN A 541 21.93 25.80 -14.22
C ASN A 541 21.67 24.28 -14.17
N GLU A 542 22.00 23.58 -15.25
CA GLU A 542 21.72 22.15 -15.41
C GLU A 542 22.34 21.27 -14.31
N THR A 543 23.39 21.75 -13.64
CA THR A 543 24.11 21.05 -12.56
C THR A 543 23.88 21.65 -11.16
N ALA A 544 23.24 22.82 -11.06
CA ALA A 544 23.00 23.53 -9.81
C ALA A 544 21.57 24.08 -9.81
N MET A 545 20.63 23.25 -9.38
CA MET A 545 19.21 23.58 -9.25
C MET A 545 18.84 24.15 -7.87
N SER A 546 19.81 24.33 -6.98
CA SER A 546 19.62 24.93 -5.66
C SER A 546 20.75 25.90 -5.37
N VAL A 547 20.40 27.07 -4.85
CA VAL A 547 21.34 28.13 -4.49
C VAL A 547 21.05 28.57 -3.06
N HIS A 548 22.05 28.40 -2.21
CA HIS A 548 22.00 28.81 -0.82
C HIS A 548 22.59 30.22 -0.67
N VAL A 549 21.84 31.12 -0.04
CA VAL A 549 22.25 32.47 0.28
C VAL A 549 22.27 32.62 1.79
N SER A 550 23.49 32.61 2.36
CA SER A 550 23.62 32.76 3.80
C SER A 550 23.41 34.20 4.25
N GLY A 551 22.74 34.36 5.39
CA GLY A 551 22.48 35.65 6.04
C GLY A 551 22.83 35.63 7.52
N GLY A 552 22.92 36.81 8.14
CA GLY A 552 23.33 36.93 9.54
C GLY A 552 22.31 36.40 10.57
N ALA A 553 21.04 36.29 10.20
CA ALA A 553 19.94 35.83 11.07
C ALA A 553 19.01 34.81 10.38
N ALA A 554 19.13 34.68 9.06
CA ALA A 554 18.34 33.73 8.31
C ALA A 554 19.07 33.40 7.03
N ASP A 555 19.00 32.14 6.65
CA ASP A 555 19.45 31.67 5.35
C ASP A 555 18.27 31.58 4.40
N ILE A 556 18.56 31.77 3.11
CA ILE A 556 17.58 31.66 2.02
C ILE A 556 18.05 30.58 1.06
N ASP A 557 17.24 29.56 0.87
CA ASP A 557 17.47 28.53 -0.13
C ASP A 557 16.51 28.72 -1.30
N ALA A 558 17.05 29.01 -2.48
CA ALA A 558 16.29 29.06 -3.72
C ALA A 558 16.48 27.73 -4.47
N LYS A 559 15.39 27.01 -4.76
CA LYS A 559 15.40 25.75 -5.49
C LYS A 559 14.51 25.82 -6.73
N LEU A 560 14.99 25.26 -7.83
CA LEU A 560 14.24 25.08 -9.07
C LEU A 560 13.79 23.63 -9.15
N ASN A 561 12.48 23.42 -9.28
CA ASN A 561 11.86 22.15 -9.57
C ASN A 561 11.29 22.18 -11.00
N ILE A 562 11.55 21.14 -11.79
CA ILE A 562 11.07 21.03 -13.18
C ILE A 562 10.35 19.68 -13.33
N GLY A 563 9.27 19.66 -14.11
CA GLY A 563 8.56 18.42 -14.43
C GLY A 563 8.00 17.71 -13.19
N GLY A 564 8.34 16.44 -12.99
CA GLY A 564 7.80 15.61 -11.90
C GLY A 564 8.23 16.02 -10.49
N SER A 565 9.24 16.88 -10.35
CA SER A 565 9.66 17.45 -9.06
C SER A 565 8.81 18.64 -8.63
N VAL A 566 7.91 19.15 -9.49
CA VAL A 566 7.00 20.25 -9.13
C VAL A 566 6.09 19.79 -7.99
N SER A 567 6.09 20.57 -6.91
CA SER A 567 5.32 20.28 -5.71
C SER A 567 3.81 20.38 -5.96
N VAL A 568 3.04 19.48 -5.34
CA VAL A 568 1.57 19.54 -5.33
C VAL A 568 1.12 20.09 -3.97
N PRO A 569 0.25 21.12 -3.93
CA PRO A 569 -0.29 21.64 -2.66
C PRO A 569 -1.04 20.54 -1.88
N GLY A 570 -0.55 20.17 -0.69
CA GLY A 570 -1.12 19.13 0.18
C GLY A 570 -2.09 19.65 1.26
N VAL A 571 -2.58 18.75 2.12
CA VAL A 571 -3.39 19.11 3.31
C VAL A 571 -2.45 19.77 4.35
N GLY A 572 -2.64 21.05 4.64
CA GLY A 572 -1.71 21.86 5.46
C GLY A 572 -1.15 23.11 4.76
N VAL A 573 -1.48 23.30 3.48
CA VAL A 573 -1.23 24.56 2.75
C VAL A 573 -2.03 25.68 3.42
N GLN A 574 -1.33 26.72 3.87
CA GLN A 574 -1.97 27.80 4.62
C GLN A 574 -2.74 28.75 3.68
N PHE A 575 -2.19 29.06 2.50
CA PHE A 575 -2.78 29.99 1.51
C PHE A 575 -2.35 29.63 0.08
N MET A 576 -3.27 29.65 -0.89
CA MET A 576 -3.01 29.36 -2.29
C MET A 576 -3.70 30.38 -3.22
N TYR A 577 -2.93 30.90 -4.18
CA TYR A 577 -3.39 31.80 -5.22
C TYR A 577 -3.20 31.15 -6.59
N ASN A 578 -4.27 31.17 -7.40
CA ASN A 578 -4.14 30.84 -8.81
C ASN A 578 -3.84 32.13 -9.59
N VAL A 579 -2.89 32.05 -10.51
CA VAL A 579 -2.52 33.16 -11.39
C VAL A 579 -2.89 32.78 -12.82
N ASN A 580 -3.67 33.62 -13.50
CA ASN A 580 -4.07 33.44 -14.89
C ASN A 580 -3.93 34.76 -15.64
N LYS A 581 -2.99 34.85 -16.58
CA LYS A 581 -2.68 36.03 -17.39
C LYS A 581 -2.52 37.29 -16.53
N ASN A 582 -1.72 37.18 -15.46
CA ASN A 582 -1.48 38.23 -14.46
C ASN A 582 -2.71 38.60 -13.61
N LYS A 583 -3.80 37.84 -13.66
CA LYS A 583 -4.95 37.98 -12.76
C LYS A 583 -4.89 36.92 -11.68
N VAL A 584 -5.10 37.35 -10.45
CA VAL A 584 -5.14 36.45 -9.30
C VAL A 584 -6.57 36.08 -8.97
N THR A 585 -6.83 34.78 -8.88
CA THR A 585 -8.10 34.24 -8.36
C THR A 585 -7.82 33.43 -7.11
N THR A 586 -8.61 33.66 -6.06
CA THR A 586 -8.48 32.96 -4.78
C THR A 586 -9.49 31.81 -4.70
N ASN A 587 -9.15 30.78 -3.93
CA ASN A 587 -10.11 29.78 -3.46
C ASN A 587 -10.18 29.96 -1.94
N MET A 588 -11.14 30.75 -1.45
CA MET A 588 -11.22 31.11 -0.02
C MET A 588 -12.38 30.39 0.66
N ASP A 589 -12.10 29.61 1.72
CA ASP A 589 -13.05 29.15 2.73
C ASP A 589 -12.31 28.98 4.09
N PRO A 590 -12.98 28.75 5.22
CA PRO A 590 -13.64 29.69 6.15
C PRO A 590 -12.70 30.46 7.11
N TYR A 591 -11.38 30.48 6.89
CA TYR A 591 -10.40 31.08 7.84
C TYR A 591 -10.38 32.62 7.89
N TYR A 592 -11.30 33.28 7.18
CA TYR A 592 -11.45 34.73 7.04
C TYR A 592 -11.73 35.50 8.33
N GLN A 593 -12.30 34.85 9.37
CA GLN A 593 -12.73 35.56 10.58
C GLN A 593 -11.63 35.75 11.63
N LEU A 594 -10.51 35.02 11.55
CA LEU A 594 -9.41 35.11 12.51
C LEU A 594 -8.41 36.27 12.23
N LEU A 595 -8.52 36.92 11.07
CA LEU A 595 -7.54 37.90 10.59
C LEU A 595 -7.98 39.38 10.70
N GLN A 596 -9.19 39.66 11.19
CA GLN A 596 -9.74 41.02 11.26
C GLN A 596 -9.02 41.98 12.22
N ASN A 597 -8.02 41.52 12.97
CA ASN A 597 -7.44 42.29 14.07
C ASN A 597 -6.01 42.83 13.90
N LYS A 598 -5.37 42.79 12.71
CA LYS A 598 -3.99 43.32 12.59
C LYS A 598 -3.69 44.15 11.34
N THR A 599 -2.98 45.24 11.61
CA THR A 599 -2.51 46.38 10.80
C THR A 599 -1.65 45.99 9.59
N LEU A 600 -2.28 45.66 8.46
CA LEU A 600 -1.65 45.76 7.14
C LEU A 600 -2.65 46.37 6.14
N PRO A 601 -2.29 47.40 5.37
CA PRO A 601 -3.20 47.96 4.36
C PRO A 601 -3.40 46.98 3.21
N ALA A 602 -4.66 46.69 2.84
CA ALA A 602 -5.02 45.78 1.74
C ALA A 602 -4.34 46.14 0.39
N SER A 603 -4.03 47.42 0.17
CA SER A 603 -3.34 47.91 -1.03
C SER A 603 -1.88 47.47 -1.14
N ALA A 604 -1.17 47.35 -0.02
CA ALA A 604 0.19 46.80 0.00
C ALA A 604 0.17 45.30 -0.29
N ALA A 605 -0.93 44.64 0.10
CA ALA A 605 -1.07 43.21 -0.05
C ALA A 605 -1.29 42.79 -1.51
N GLN A 606 -2.22 43.46 -2.16
CA GLN A 606 -2.48 43.31 -3.59
C GLN A 606 -1.25 43.65 -4.43
N GLY A 607 -0.49 44.70 -4.08
CA GLY A 607 0.69 45.11 -4.85
C GLY A 607 1.81 44.06 -4.92
N ALA A 608 2.04 43.29 -3.84
CA ALA A 608 3.08 42.25 -3.87
C ALA A 608 2.63 40.98 -4.60
N VAL A 609 1.36 40.59 -4.41
CA VAL A 609 0.73 39.48 -5.13
C VAL A 609 0.67 39.79 -6.64
N ASP A 610 0.33 41.02 -7.03
CA ASP A 610 0.34 41.49 -8.42
C ASP A 610 1.75 41.47 -9.03
N ALA A 611 2.75 41.88 -8.26
CA ALA A 611 4.14 41.89 -8.70
C ALA A 611 4.69 40.47 -8.90
N ILE A 612 4.42 39.51 -8.00
CA ILE A 612 4.76 38.09 -8.22
C ILE A 612 3.98 37.54 -9.43
N SER A 613 2.69 37.84 -9.51
CA SER A 613 1.79 37.34 -10.57
C SER A 613 2.18 37.82 -11.96
N LYS A 614 2.73 39.03 -12.08
CA LYS A 614 3.30 39.59 -13.32
C LYS A 614 4.42 38.71 -13.89
N HIS A 615 5.20 38.06 -13.03
CA HIS A 615 6.30 37.17 -13.45
C HIS A 615 5.83 35.72 -13.63
N VAL A 616 4.86 35.25 -12.82
CA VAL A 616 4.30 33.90 -12.95
C VAL A 616 3.53 33.75 -14.26
N GLY A 617 2.77 34.76 -14.69
CA GLY A 617 1.97 34.71 -15.91
C GLY A 617 0.75 33.81 -15.73
N ASN A 618 0.92 32.49 -15.91
CA ASN A 618 -0.04 31.45 -15.52
C ASN A 618 0.64 30.50 -14.53
N GLY A 619 -0.08 30.10 -13.47
CA GLY A 619 0.44 29.16 -12.49
C GLY A 619 -0.18 29.32 -11.10
N ARG A 620 0.59 29.00 -10.06
CA ARG A 620 0.12 28.99 -8.66
C ARG A 620 1.18 29.54 -7.71
N VAL A 621 0.74 30.24 -6.68
CA VAL A 621 1.61 30.71 -5.58
C VAL A 621 1.03 30.23 -4.26
N TRP A 622 1.81 29.54 -3.44
CA TRP A 622 1.37 29.12 -2.10
C TRP A 622 2.53 29.11 -1.10
N VAL A 623 2.18 29.06 0.19
CA VAL A 623 3.17 29.02 1.28
C VAL A 623 2.95 27.78 2.12
N SER A 624 4.05 27.11 2.47
CA SER A 624 4.08 25.99 3.40
C SER A 624 5.04 26.26 4.56
N PRO A 625 4.78 25.73 5.78
CA PRO A 625 5.75 25.78 6.87
C PRO A 625 6.93 24.84 6.59
N ASN A 626 8.13 25.18 7.07
CA ASN A 626 9.25 24.24 7.04
C ASN A 626 9.05 23.18 8.14
N LEU A 627 8.74 21.94 7.76
CA LEU A 627 8.42 20.85 8.71
C LEU A 627 9.60 20.40 9.58
N THR A 628 10.83 20.77 9.19
CA THR A 628 12.07 20.37 9.85
C THR A 628 12.84 21.53 10.49
N GLY A 629 12.29 22.75 10.51
CA GLY A 629 13.02 23.91 11.04
C GLY A 629 12.20 25.19 11.21
N ASN A 630 12.84 26.21 11.78
CA ASN A 630 12.23 27.53 11.95
C ASN A 630 12.17 28.26 10.60
N GLY A 631 11.03 28.21 9.92
CA GLY A 631 10.96 28.80 8.60
C GLY A 631 9.66 28.58 7.84
N PHE A 632 9.66 29.06 6.60
CA PHE A 632 8.58 28.83 5.63
C PHE A 632 9.16 28.73 4.24
N THR A 633 8.40 28.10 3.34
CA THR A 633 8.72 27.99 1.92
C THR A 633 7.64 28.66 1.10
N LEU A 634 8.05 29.64 0.28
CA LEU A 634 7.21 30.22 -0.76
C LEU A 634 7.38 29.39 -2.03
N HIS A 635 6.27 28.84 -2.51
CA HIS A 635 6.19 28.09 -3.75
C HIS A 635 5.64 28.98 -4.86
N MET A 636 6.38 29.09 -5.96
CA MET A 636 5.96 29.83 -7.15
C MET A 636 6.01 28.91 -8.35
N TYR A 637 4.87 28.32 -8.68
CA TYR A 637 4.69 27.45 -9.83
C TYR A 637 4.28 28.25 -11.06
N ASN A 638 4.92 27.95 -12.18
CA ASN A 638 4.71 28.53 -13.50
C ASN A 638 4.35 27.42 -14.49
N ASP A 639 3.26 27.60 -15.24
CA ASP A 639 2.82 26.74 -16.35
C ASP A 639 2.63 27.52 -17.66
N ALA A 640 3.31 28.65 -17.78
CA ALA A 640 3.20 29.54 -18.93
C ALA A 640 3.86 28.93 -20.18
N LYS A 641 3.31 29.31 -21.33
CA LYS A 641 3.89 28.98 -22.63
C LYS A 641 4.94 30.02 -23.02
N GLN A 642 6.10 29.57 -23.49
CA GLN A 642 7.15 30.41 -24.03
C GLN A 642 7.40 30.13 -25.51
N ASP A 643 7.69 31.19 -26.25
CA ASP A 643 8.14 31.11 -27.65
C ASP A 643 9.65 30.86 -27.66
N THR A 644 10.05 29.70 -28.18
CA THR A 644 11.45 29.34 -28.42
C THR A 644 11.60 29.11 -29.93
N ASP A 645 12.40 29.94 -30.59
CA ASP A 645 12.70 29.86 -32.03
C ASP A 645 11.46 29.73 -32.95
N GLY A 646 10.38 30.47 -32.63
CA GLY A 646 9.17 30.55 -33.44
C GLY A 646 8.13 29.46 -33.17
N HIS A 647 8.33 28.66 -32.10
CA HIS A 647 7.39 27.64 -31.65
C HIS A 647 6.96 27.88 -30.20
N GLU A 648 5.65 27.79 -29.95
CA GLU A 648 5.05 27.96 -28.63
C GLU A 648 5.19 26.67 -27.81
N VAL A 649 6.11 26.65 -26.85
CA VAL A 649 6.42 25.53 -25.97
C VAL A 649 5.84 25.79 -24.57
N THR A 650 5.20 24.80 -23.96
CA THR A 650 4.78 24.91 -22.54
C THR A 650 5.96 24.60 -21.64
N VAL A 651 6.39 25.54 -20.79
CA VAL A 651 7.47 25.33 -19.82
C VAL A 651 6.87 25.27 -18.42
N ASN A 652 7.01 24.14 -17.75
CA ASN A 652 6.46 23.91 -16.41
C ASN A 652 7.60 23.86 -15.39
N PHE A 653 7.64 24.82 -14.48
CA PHE A 653 8.64 24.86 -13.41
C PHE A 653 8.07 25.46 -12.12
N GLU A 654 8.72 25.15 -11.01
CA GLU A 654 8.45 25.74 -9.71
C GLU A 654 9.74 26.30 -9.15
N VAL A 655 9.69 27.55 -8.68
CA VAL A 655 10.76 28.14 -7.86
C VAL A 655 10.30 28.14 -6.41
N LEU A 656 11.06 27.45 -5.57
CA LEU A 656 10.90 27.43 -4.13
C LEU A 656 11.89 28.43 -3.53
N VAL A 657 11.40 29.27 -2.63
CA VAL A 657 12.24 30.14 -1.81
C VAL A 657 11.94 29.81 -0.35
N SER A 658 12.85 29.06 0.26
CA SER A 658 12.78 28.67 1.66
C SER A 658 13.59 29.63 2.51
N ILE A 659 13.02 30.08 3.62
CA ILE A 659 13.72 30.88 4.62
C ILE A 659 13.85 30.07 5.90
N SER A 660 15.08 29.98 6.40
CA SER A 660 15.41 29.27 7.64
C SER A 660 16.04 30.25 8.63
N PHE A 661 15.37 30.50 9.75
CA PHE A 661 15.84 31.36 10.82
C PHE A 661 16.77 30.61 11.77
N HIS A 662 17.86 31.26 12.17
CA HIS A 662 18.81 30.73 13.13
C HIS A 662 19.23 31.82 14.12
N PRO A 663 19.71 31.46 15.33
CA PRO A 663 20.21 32.45 16.27
C PRO A 663 21.32 33.32 15.66
N ILE A 664 21.33 34.60 16.03
CA ILE A 664 22.38 35.55 15.69
C ILE A 664 23.51 35.37 16.71
N ASP A 665 24.72 35.06 16.20
CA ASP A 665 25.93 34.96 17.02
C ASP A 665 26.72 36.28 16.95
N VAL A 666 26.72 37.02 18.06
CA VAL A 666 27.44 38.28 18.22
C VAL A 666 28.11 38.32 19.58
N ALA A 667 29.31 38.92 19.64
CA ALA A 667 30.14 38.95 20.85
C ALA A 667 29.46 39.62 22.06
N VAL A 668 28.56 40.58 21.84
CA VAL A 668 27.75 41.21 22.89
C VAL A 668 26.32 41.40 22.35
N PRO A 669 25.35 40.54 22.72
CA PRO A 669 24.00 40.64 22.20
C PRO A 669 23.23 41.79 22.85
N THR A 670 22.54 42.60 22.04
CA THR A 670 21.61 43.62 22.55
C THR A 670 20.32 42.96 23.07
N PRO A 671 19.48 43.66 23.86
CA PRO A 671 18.19 43.12 24.31
C PRO A 671 17.30 42.62 23.16
N GLU A 672 17.38 43.22 21.98
CA GLU A 672 16.67 42.82 20.77
C GLU A 672 17.22 41.51 20.20
N VAL A 673 18.54 41.32 20.16
CA VAL A 673 19.19 40.06 19.73
C VAL A 673 18.86 38.93 20.71
N VAL A 674 18.84 39.21 22.01
CA VAL A 674 18.41 38.24 23.03
C VAL A 674 16.95 37.85 22.82
N THR A 675 16.06 38.82 22.57
CA THR A 675 14.63 38.57 22.31
C THR A 675 14.43 37.74 21.05
N TYR A 676 15.16 38.06 19.98
CA TYR A 676 15.15 37.31 18.73
C TYR A 676 15.64 35.87 18.93
N ASN A 677 16.82 35.67 19.53
CA ASN A 677 17.39 34.34 19.77
C ASN A 677 16.50 33.48 20.67
N ASN A 678 15.84 34.07 21.67
CA ASN A 678 14.86 33.37 22.49
C ASN A 678 13.62 32.94 21.69
N THR A 679 13.13 33.81 20.80
CA THR A 679 11.98 33.48 19.92
C THR A 679 12.31 32.35 18.95
N VAL A 680 13.51 32.36 18.36
CA VAL A 680 14.00 31.27 17.50
C VAL A 680 14.10 29.98 18.32
N LYS A 681 14.69 30.03 19.51
CA LYS A 681 14.87 28.87 20.38
C LYS A 681 13.55 28.24 20.84
N GLU A 682 12.60 29.05 21.31
CA GLU A 682 11.27 28.58 21.76
C GLU A 682 10.50 27.84 20.64
N ARG A 683 10.66 28.27 19.38
CA ARG A 683 10.04 27.62 18.22
C ARG A 683 10.73 26.32 17.84
N THR A 684 12.06 26.25 17.95
CA THR A 684 12.79 24.99 17.71
C THR A 684 12.44 23.93 18.76
N GLU A 685 12.14 24.34 19.99
CA GLU A 685 11.86 23.43 21.11
C GLU A 685 10.38 22.97 21.20
N ASN A 686 9.41 23.73 20.67
CA ASN A 686 7.97 23.40 20.67
C ASN A 686 7.45 22.92 19.30
N ALA A 687 7.99 21.80 18.81
CA ALA A 687 7.76 21.22 17.48
C ALA A 687 6.35 20.61 17.22
N ASP A 688 5.26 21.25 17.66
CA ASP A 688 3.89 20.83 17.33
C ASP A 688 3.33 21.67 16.15
N TYR A 689 3.58 21.18 14.94
CA TYR A 689 3.35 21.89 13.67
C TYR A 689 1.89 21.82 13.15
N ASN A 690 0.98 21.16 13.89
CA ASN A 690 -0.37 20.84 13.42
C ASN A 690 -1.51 21.67 14.07
N SER A 691 -1.22 22.61 14.97
CA SER A 691 -2.25 23.39 15.64
C SER A 691 -2.47 24.78 15.00
N THR A 692 -3.75 25.12 14.85
CA THR A 692 -4.27 26.38 14.29
C THR A 692 -3.82 27.62 15.08
N GLU A 693 -3.31 27.44 16.31
CA GLU A 693 -2.78 28.52 17.16
C GLU A 693 -1.40 29.03 16.70
N ASN A 694 -0.61 28.20 16.00
CA ASN A 694 0.73 28.61 15.54
C ASN A 694 0.73 29.40 14.22
N ALA A 695 -0.33 29.30 13.41
CA ALA A 695 -0.56 30.20 12.28
C ALA A 695 -0.75 31.66 12.74
N ILE A 696 -1.10 31.87 14.01
CA ILE A 696 -1.43 33.16 14.63
C ILE A 696 -0.32 33.65 15.58
N ALA A 697 0.77 32.90 15.76
CA ALA A 697 1.98 33.35 16.47
C ALA A 697 2.81 34.38 15.68
N PHE A 698 2.11 35.20 14.91
CA PHE A 698 2.51 36.40 14.20
C PHE A 698 2.80 37.59 15.12
N GLN A 699 2.78 37.39 16.44
CA GLN A 699 3.08 38.45 17.42
C GLN A 699 4.56 38.80 17.51
N ALA A 700 5.47 37.95 17.03
CA ALA A 700 6.89 38.28 16.96
C ALA A 700 7.22 39.35 15.90
N PHE A 701 6.31 39.65 14.97
CA PHE A 701 6.59 40.55 13.83
C PHE A 701 6.79 42.02 14.20
N SER A 702 6.29 42.48 15.34
CA SER A 702 6.62 43.83 15.84
C SER A 702 8.09 43.96 16.24
N ALA A 703 8.78 42.85 16.54
CA ALA A 703 10.22 42.86 16.82
C ALA A 703 11.07 42.98 15.53
N PHE A 704 10.58 42.50 14.39
CA PHE A 704 11.34 42.47 13.13
C PHE A 704 11.40 43.82 12.39
N GLN A 705 10.39 44.69 12.54
CA GLN A 705 10.46 46.06 11.98
C GLN A 705 11.66 46.85 12.55
N ASN A 706 12.10 46.52 13.77
CA ASN A 706 13.24 47.14 14.44
C ASN A 706 14.56 46.36 14.26
N ALA A 707 14.53 45.20 13.58
CA ALA A 707 15.69 44.31 13.42
C ALA A 707 16.53 44.58 12.15
N SER A 708 16.13 45.55 11.32
CA SER A 708 16.83 45.94 10.07
C SER A 708 18.30 46.33 10.29
N GLN A 709 18.71 46.63 11.52
CA GLN A 709 20.09 46.95 11.89
C GLN A 709 21.01 45.73 12.08
N PHE A 710 20.48 44.50 12.10
CA PHE A 710 21.26 43.28 12.45
C PHE A 710 21.52 42.34 11.27
N PHE A 711 20.96 42.59 10.09
CA PHE A 711 21.31 41.84 8.90
C PHE A 711 22.51 42.52 8.23
N LEU A 712 23.69 41.92 8.37
CA LEU A 712 24.84 42.32 7.57
C LEU A 712 24.81 41.55 6.24
N PRO A 713 25.06 42.22 5.09
CA PRO A 713 25.22 43.66 4.89
C PRO A 713 23.87 44.41 4.92
N ALA A 714 23.88 45.70 5.32
CA ALA A 714 22.69 46.55 5.47
C ALA A 714 21.76 46.62 4.24
N ALA A 715 22.28 46.36 3.04
CA ALA A 715 21.50 46.25 1.80
C ALA A 715 20.61 45.00 1.74
N ARG A 716 20.95 43.91 2.43
CA ARG A 716 20.14 42.68 2.51
C ARG A 716 19.12 42.72 3.65
N ALA A 717 19.32 43.60 4.63
CA ALA A 717 18.47 43.76 5.81
C ALA A 717 17.07 44.25 5.52
N VAL A 718 17.01 45.34 4.76
CA VAL A 718 15.77 45.96 4.31
C VAL A 718 15.00 44.95 3.44
N SER A 719 15.72 44.12 2.69
CA SER A 719 15.16 43.14 1.78
C SER A 719 14.59 41.91 2.49
N VAL A 720 15.24 41.35 3.52
CA VAL A 720 14.66 40.23 4.28
C VAL A 720 13.40 40.66 5.02
N VAL A 721 13.39 41.83 5.65
CA VAL A 721 12.19 42.39 6.31
C VAL A 721 11.08 42.68 5.29
N THR A 722 11.43 43.16 4.10
CA THR A 722 10.44 43.42 3.02
C THR A 722 9.94 42.12 2.39
N PHE A 723 10.77 41.09 2.25
CA PHE A 723 10.37 39.76 1.80
C PHE A 723 9.42 39.10 2.79
N LEU A 724 9.73 39.21 4.07
CA LEU A 724 8.86 38.75 5.15
C LEU A 724 7.52 39.45 5.11
N LEU A 725 7.50 40.77 4.88
CA LEU A 725 6.28 41.55 4.67
C LEU A 725 5.50 41.09 3.42
N ILE A 726 6.18 40.73 2.33
CA ILE A 726 5.58 40.20 1.09
C ILE A 726 4.96 38.83 1.33
N VAL A 727 5.67 37.91 1.99
CA VAL A 727 5.14 36.58 2.38
C VAL A 727 3.97 36.76 3.34
N LEU A 728 4.08 37.70 4.28
CA LEU A 728 3.00 38.09 5.18
C LEU A 728 1.75 38.53 4.44
N VAL A 729 1.96 39.34 3.41
CA VAL A 729 0.94 39.91 2.56
C VAL A 729 0.27 38.83 1.72
N VAL A 730 1.04 37.90 1.14
CA VAL A 730 0.54 36.71 0.44
C VAL A 730 -0.28 35.87 1.42
N VAL A 731 0.10 35.80 2.70
CA VAL A 731 -0.63 35.08 3.74
C VAL A 731 -1.89 35.84 4.23
N LEU A 732 -2.00 37.16 4.06
CA LEU A 732 -3.01 37.99 4.73
C LEU A 732 -3.94 38.82 3.81
N ALA A 733 -3.79 38.76 2.48
CA ALA A 733 -4.56 39.59 1.56
C ALA A 733 -6.02 39.11 1.38
N PRO A 734 -7.04 39.97 1.56
CA PRO A 734 -8.39 39.68 1.07
C PRO A 734 -8.48 39.91 -0.45
N ALA A 735 -9.15 38.99 -1.17
CA ALA A 735 -9.64 39.28 -2.51
C ALA A 735 -10.85 40.24 -2.38
N GLY A 736 -10.72 41.44 -2.94
CA GLY A 736 -11.77 42.47 -2.90
C GLY A 736 -13.02 42.08 -3.72
N ALA A 737 -14.16 42.59 -3.25
CA ALA A 737 -15.51 42.51 -3.81
C ALA A 737 -15.66 43.05 -5.24
#